data_AF-A0A1A8IZF1-F1
#
_entry.id   AF-A0A1A8IZF1-F1
#
_cell.length_a   1.000
_cell.length_b   1.000
_cell.length_c   1.000
_cell.angle_alpha   90.00
_cell.angle_beta   90.00
_cell.angle_gamma   90.00
#
_symmetry.space_group_name_H-M   'P 1'
#
loop_
_entity.id
_entity.type
_entity.pdbx_description
1 polymer ?
#
loop_
_entity_poly.entity_id
_entity_poly.type
_entity_poly.pdbx_seq_one_letter_code
_entity_poly.pdbx_strand_id
1 'polypeptide(L)'
;MSSPRVRPQQPPQSLAGRSPLKLDPSEGIEMESIRHQDLGLGGAIGTPSPPSRQAWSRDNPGFEPEEGIVEADWPPASSGRRSVSTASSSSCSSGLGSSYNRGGNSGQIPRRGLFPTPTLNTQQQDRHEHRSCMKQILQKIRNLWGTELMEASDSSRELYLRNVLREMLTYITFLITICILTYGMVNANMYYYTKVMSQLFLDTPLSPGNPTTFRSLSTMEDFWKFTQGPFLRGMYWEVWYNKDRLPENQSLIYYENLLLGVPRLRQVKVHNESCSIHEDLQDEVRDCYNIYTSSNEDTSSFGPKNGTAWVYTTESGMNGSSYWGHVSKYGGGGYYQDLFRTKEESASQLQFLKDHLWLDRGTRAVFLDFSVYNRNINLFCVTRLLVEFPATGGVETSWQFQTVRLIRYVSSWDYFVGVCEVVFCLFILYYVVEEVLEIHIHRLHYFKSMWNCLDVLIVALSVVAIVMNITRTAMARNLLSGLLENYTAHPRFEPLANLQVQFNNMAAAIVFFSWVKLFKFINFNKTMNQLSSTMSRCAKDLVGFAIMFFIIFLAYAQLAYLVFGTQVNDFSSFQASILTQFRIILGDFNFPEIEENPVLGPIYFTTFVFFIFFILMNMFLAIINDTYSEVKADMSQQRSEMEMTDLIKKGCNKALMKLRLKKTAVDDISDSLRQAGGKVNFDELRLDLKGKGHTDAEIQAIFAKYDQEGDPELTEHEHQQMRDDLEKEREDLELERNSLTRPSSGRSFPRTQEDSEEDDDEDSGHSSRRRGSSSGGVSYEEFQV
;
A
#
# COMPACT_ATOMS: atom_id res chain seq x y z
N MET A 1 -57.37 55.24 -17.30
CA MET A 1 -57.56 54.37 -16.13
C MET A 1 -56.23 53.71 -15.79
N SER A 2 -55.70 54.02 -14.60
CA SER A 2 -54.85 53.18 -13.72
C SER A 2 -53.69 52.33 -14.28
N SER A 3 -52.47 52.86 -14.07
CA SER A 3 -51.20 52.23 -13.61
C SER A 3 -51.37 51.08 -12.58
N PRO A 4 -50.33 50.29 -12.16
CA PRO A 4 -48.86 50.57 -12.15
C PRO A 4 -47.95 49.34 -12.46
N ARG A 5 -46.61 49.32 -12.34
CA ARG A 5 -45.47 50.26 -12.44
C ARG A 5 -44.22 49.36 -12.35
N VAL A 6 -43.29 49.58 -13.27
CA VAL A 6 -41.89 49.14 -13.21
C VAL A 6 -41.16 49.87 -12.08
N ARG A 7 -40.24 49.18 -11.39
CA ARG A 7 -39.31 49.77 -10.40
C ARG A 7 -37.86 49.69 -10.94
N PRO A 8 -37.06 50.76 -10.88
CA PRO A 8 -35.72 50.83 -11.46
C PRO A 8 -34.58 50.56 -10.46
N GLN A 9 -33.40 50.27 -11.03
CA GLN A 9 -32.07 50.14 -10.42
C GLN A 9 -31.61 51.41 -9.69
N GLN A 10 -30.84 51.24 -8.62
CA GLN A 10 -30.06 52.29 -7.95
C GLN A 10 -28.55 52.13 -8.25
N PRO A 11 -27.80 53.24 -8.44
CA PRO A 11 -26.35 53.23 -8.59
C PRO A 11 -25.61 53.36 -7.24
N PRO A 12 -24.29 53.06 -7.18
CA PRO A 12 -23.53 52.98 -5.93
C PRO A 12 -23.05 54.35 -5.43
N GLN A 13 -23.04 54.52 -4.10
CA GLN A 13 -22.45 55.66 -3.40
C GLN A 13 -20.99 55.40 -3.04
N SER A 14 -20.14 56.39 -3.36
CA SER A 14 -18.76 56.53 -2.91
C SER A 14 -18.69 57.20 -1.54
N LEU A 15 -17.86 56.68 -0.62
CA LEU A 15 -17.24 57.48 0.45
C LEU A 15 -15.91 56.86 0.87
N ALA A 16 -14.90 57.71 0.85
CA ALA A 16 -13.50 57.42 1.11
C ALA A 16 -13.19 57.35 2.62
N GLY A 17 -12.13 56.59 2.94
CA GLY A 17 -11.19 56.93 4.01
C GLY A 17 -11.35 56.22 5.36
N ARG A 18 -10.59 55.14 5.58
CA ARG A 18 -9.73 54.98 6.77
C ARG A 18 -8.76 53.80 6.62
N SER A 19 -7.49 54.12 6.83
CA SER A 19 -6.31 53.24 6.92
C SER A 19 -6.21 52.54 8.31
N PRO A 20 -5.28 51.59 8.50
CA PRO A 20 -5.52 50.33 9.22
C PRO A 20 -5.22 50.38 10.73
N LEU A 21 -5.91 49.50 11.48
CA LEU A 21 -5.66 49.27 12.91
C LEU A 21 -4.40 48.44 13.15
N LYS A 22 -3.63 48.89 14.14
CA LYS A 22 -2.46 48.26 14.75
C LYS A 22 -2.83 46.96 15.49
N LEU A 23 -1.92 45.99 15.42
CA LEU A 23 -1.78 44.90 16.40
C LEU A 23 -1.14 45.42 17.69
N ASP A 24 -1.61 44.91 18.83
CA ASP A 24 -0.77 44.53 19.97
C ASP A 24 -1.51 43.49 20.85
N PRO A 25 -0.80 42.73 21.71
CA PRO A 25 -1.01 41.29 21.87
C PRO A 25 -1.25 40.89 23.33
N SER A 26 -2.39 40.27 23.62
CA SER A 26 -2.59 39.54 24.88
C SER A 26 -3.95 38.86 24.85
N GLU A 27 -3.97 37.53 24.73
CA GLU A 27 -4.75 36.68 25.63
C GLU A 27 -4.45 35.21 25.34
N GLY A 28 -4.22 34.48 26.42
CA GLY A 28 -3.71 33.13 26.45
C GLY A 28 -4.72 32.09 26.00
N ILE A 29 -4.17 30.96 25.60
CA ILE A 29 -4.85 29.72 25.29
C ILE A 29 -5.37 29.12 26.60
N GLU A 30 -6.69 29.07 26.80
CA GLU A 30 -7.32 28.19 27.80
C GLU A 30 -7.95 26.98 27.11
N MET A 31 -7.49 25.80 27.53
CA MET A 31 -8.03 24.48 27.17
C MET A 31 -9.33 24.23 27.93
N GLU A 32 -10.39 23.87 27.22
CA GLU A 32 -11.66 23.47 27.83
C GLU A 32 -11.59 22.01 28.30
N SER A 33 -11.56 21.83 29.63
CA SER A 33 -11.63 20.53 30.29
C SER A 33 -13.08 20.19 30.61
N ILE A 34 -13.54 19.01 30.20
CA ILE A 34 -14.83 18.44 30.58
C ILE A 34 -14.75 17.95 32.03
N ARG A 35 -15.57 18.53 32.92
CA ARG A 35 -15.78 18.03 34.30
C ARG A 35 -17.25 17.71 34.53
N HIS A 36 -17.47 16.52 35.05
CA HIS A 36 -18.71 16.01 35.62
C HIS A 36 -19.28 16.93 36.70
N GLN A 37 -20.61 17.04 36.76
CA GLN A 37 -21.29 17.43 37.99
C GLN A 37 -22.66 16.73 38.09
N ASP A 38 -22.74 15.77 39.01
CA ASP A 38 -23.97 15.28 39.63
C ASP A 38 -24.51 16.33 40.59
N LEU A 39 -25.84 16.48 40.65
CA LEU A 39 -26.59 16.93 41.82
C LEU A 39 -28.06 16.51 41.67
N GLY A 40 -28.49 15.59 42.54
CA GLY A 40 -29.88 15.18 42.72
C GLY A 40 -30.57 15.87 43.90
N LEU A 41 -31.82 15.41 44.13
CA LEU A 41 -32.82 15.72 45.17
C LEU A 41 -33.83 16.83 44.78
N GLY A 42 -35.15 16.60 44.71
CA GLY A 42 -35.97 15.38 44.93
C GLY A 42 -37.50 15.67 44.93
N GLY A 43 -38.29 14.62 44.65
CA GLY A 43 -39.72 14.41 45.01
C GLY A 43 -40.81 15.07 44.14
N ALA A 44 -41.92 14.45 43.73
CA ALA A 44 -42.47 13.11 43.97
C ALA A 44 -43.65 12.78 43.01
N ILE A 45 -43.94 11.47 42.87
CA ILE A 45 -45.21 10.79 42.48
C ILE A 45 -45.54 10.59 40.99
N GLY A 46 -45.62 9.30 40.58
CA GLY A 46 -46.45 8.83 39.46
C GLY A 46 -45.91 7.60 38.70
N THR A 47 -46.09 6.39 39.22
CA THR A 47 -45.97 5.10 38.47
C THR A 47 -47.37 4.59 38.10
N PRO A 48 -47.58 3.90 36.95
CA PRO A 48 -47.36 2.45 36.91
C PRO A 48 -46.79 1.86 35.59
N SER A 49 -46.40 0.60 35.73
CA SER A 49 -45.78 -0.41 34.86
C SER A 49 -46.49 -0.79 33.54
N PRO A 50 -45.78 -1.48 32.60
CA PRO A 50 -46.31 -1.91 31.29
C PRO A 50 -46.92 -3.34 31.32
N PRO A 51 -47.91 -3.67 30.46
CA PRO A 51 -48.44 -5.02 30.36
C PRO A 51 -47.88 -5.85 29.18
N SER A 52 -47.37 -7.03 29.54
CA SER A 52 -47.64 -8.39 29.02
C SER A 52 -47.76 -8.72 27.52
N ARG A 53 -46.93 -9.71 27.14
CA ARG A 53 -47.19 -10.74 26.11
C ARG A 53 -48.51 -11.48 26.36
N GLN A 54 -49.22 -11.84 25.28
CA GLN A 54 -50.15 -12.97 25.26
C GLN A 54 -50.09 -13.70 23.90
N ALA A 55 -50.03 -15.03 23.99
CA ALA A 55 -50.08 -16.03 22.93
C ALA A 55 -51.51 -16.52 22.72
N TRP A 56 -51.87 -16.98 21.51
CA TRP A 56 -53.01 -17.88 21.29
C TRP A 56 -52.65 -19.02 20.34
N SER A 57 -53.04 -20.23 20.73
CA SER A 57 -52.97 -21.50 20.01
C SER A 57 -54.24 -21.76 19.19
N ARG A 58 -54.23 -22.76 18.29
CA ARG A 58 -55.19 -23.90 18.27
C ARG A 58 -54.95 -24.86 17.09
N ASP A 59 -55.23 -26.13 17.39
CA ASP A 59 -55.12 -27.33 16.54
C ASP A 59 -56.29 -27.57 15.56
N ASN A 60 -55.94 -28.29 14.47
CA ASN A 60 -56.66 -29.36 13.71
C ASN A 60 -57.92 -29.05 12.85
N PRO A 61 -58.35 -29.96 11.91
CA PRO A 61 -57.65 -30.97 11.07
C PRO A 61 -58.10 -30.99 9.57
N GLY A 62 -57.34 -31.66 8.69
CA GLY A 62 -57.84 -32.39 7.50
C GLY A 62 -57.88 -31.67 6.14
N PHE A 63 -57.09 -32.16 5.16
CA PHE A 63 -57.56 -32.57 3.82
C PHE A 63 -56.44 -33.27 3.03
N GLU A 64 -56.82 -34.24 2.21
CA GLU A 64 -56.03 -35.27 1.52
C GLU A 64 -55.13 -34.75 0.37
N PRO A 65 -54.08 -35.49 -0.04
CA PRO A 65 -53.55 -35.41 -1.39
C PRO A 65 -54.12 -36.55 -2.26
N GLU A 66 -54.96 -36.21 -3.26
CA GLU A 66 -55.27 -37.11 -4.37
C GLU A 66 -54.18 -37.04 -5.45
N GLU A 67 -53.88 -38.23 -5.99
CA GLU A 67 -52.99 -38.52 -7.11
C GLU A 67 -53.62 -38.12 -8.46
N GLY A 68 -52.80 -37.83 -9.49
CA GLY A 68 -53.33 -37.64 -10.86
C GLY A 68 -52.37 -37.12 -11.95
N ILE A 69 -51.29 -37.86 -12.20
CA ILE A 69 -50.66 -38.21 -13.50
C ILE A 69 -50.94 -37.31 -14.74
N VAL A 70 -49.87 -36.82 -15.39
CA VAL A 70 -49.60 -37.04 -16.83
C VAL A 70 -48.09 -37.27 -17.04
N GLU A 71 -47.79 -38.42 -17.60
CA GLU A 71 -46.48 -38.99 -17.93
C GLU A 71 -46.19 -38.82 -19.44
N ALA A 72 -44.93 -38.65 -19.83
CA ALA A 72 -44.45 -38.88 -21.20
C ALA A 72 -42.93 -39.20 -21.24
N ASP A 73 -42.64 -40.50 -21.23
CA ASP A 73 -41.66 -41.29 -21.99
C ASP A 73 -40.27 -40.74 -22.38
N TRP A 74 -39.23 -41.43 -21.88
CA TRP A 74 -38.08 -41.87 -22.69
C TRP A 74 -37.72 -43.34 -22.33
N PRO A 75 -37.36 -44.20 -23.30
CA PRO A 75 -37.28 -45.65 -23.09
C PRO A 75 -35.92 -46.13 -22.57
N PRO A 76 -35.86 -47.31 -21.93
CA PRO A 76 -34.64 -47.88 -21.36
C PRO A 76 -33.99 -48.91 -22.29
N ALA A 77 -32.68 -49.10 -22.15
CA ALA A 77 -32.04 -50.32 -22.62
C ALA A 77 -30.95 -50.76 -21.65
N SER A 78 -31.18 -51.91 -21.02
CA SER A 78 -30.12 -52.75 -20.48
C SER A 78 -30.24 -54.14 -21.10
N SER A 79 -29.11 -54.78 -21.41
CA SER A 79 -28.77 -56.09 -20.84
C SER A 79 -27.45 -56.67 -21.41
N GLY A 80 -26.59 -57.08 -20.48
CA GLY A 80 -25.67 -58.24 -20.59
C GLY A 80 -24.37 -58.05 -21.38
N ARG A 81 -23.25 -58.72 -21.09
CA ARG A 81 -22.85 -59.61 -19.99
C ARG A 81 -21.35 -59.92 -20.20
N ARG A 82 -20.61 -60.12 -19.10
CA ARG A 82 -19.47 -61.04 -18.88
C ARG A 82 -18.04 -60.75 -19.38
N SER A 83 -17.15 -60.85 -18.38
CA SER A 83 -15.84 -61.55 -18.28
C SER A 83 -14.51 -60.90 -18.74
N VAL A 84 -13.78 -60.46 -17.71
CA VAL A 84 -12.34 -60.66 -17.38
C VAL A 84 -11.46 -61.43 -18.38
N SER A 85 -10.42 -60.77 -18.95
CA SER A 85 -8.97 -60.98 -18.71
C SER A 85 -8.08 -60.45 -19.86
N THR A 86 -6.83 -60.08 -19.50
CA THR A 86 -5.60 -59.90 -20.30
C THR A 86 -5.19 -58.52 -20.84
N ALA A 87 -4.13 -58.01 -20.19
CA ALA A 87 -2.87 -57.45 -20.69
C ALA A 87 -2.71 -56.93 -22.15
N SER A 88 -2.26 -55.66 -22.21
CA SER A 88 -1.15 -55.07 -22.98
C SER A 88 -1.05 -55.14 -24.51
N SER A 89 -0.75 -53.94 -25.03
CA SER A 89 0.06 -53.56 -26.21
C SER A 89 -0.64 -53.34 -27.55
N SER A 90 -0.42 -52.14 -28.12
CA SER A 90 -0.09 -51.99 -29.54
C SER A 90 0.66 -50.69 -29.78
N SER A 91 1.83 -50.85 -30.38
CA SER A 91 2.55 -49.87 -31.18
C SER A 91 2.14 -50.05 -32.64
N CYS A 92 2.17 -48.98 -33.43
CA CYS A 92 2.08 -49.03 -34.89
C CYS A 92 3.29 -48.35 -35.52
N SER A 93 3.85 -49.03 -36.52
CA SER A 93 5.05 -48.76 -37.28
C SER A 93 4.74 -48.48 -38.75
N SER A 94 5.68 -47.84 -39.46
CA SER A 94 6.08 -48.13 -40.85
C SER A 94 7.42 -47.40 -41.09
N GLY A 95 8.44 -47.81 -41.85
CA GLY A 95 8.82 -48.92 -42.74
C GLY A 95 10.05 -48.37 -43.52
N LEU A 96 11.20 -49.04 -43.68
CA LEU A 96 11.58 -49.93 -44.80
C LEU A 96 13.12 -50.10 -44.81
N GLY A 97 13.61 -51.26 -45.30
CA GLY A 97 14.92 -51.32 -45.99
C GLY A 97 15.93 -52.41 -45.59
N SER A 98 15.72 -53.64 -46.06
CA SER A 98 16.69 -54.64 -46.57
C SER A 98 18.16 -54.69 -46.08
N SER A 99 18.60 -55.83 -45.52
CA SER A 99 19.84 -56.53 -45.91
C SER A 99 19.89 -57.94 -45.30
N TYR A 100 20.39 -58.89 -46.08
CA TYR A 100 20.46 -60.33 -45.86
C TYR A 100 21.65 -60.79 -44.99
N ASN A 101 21.50 -62.03 -44.52
CA ASN A 101 22.50 -63.09 -44.27
C ASN A 101 23.10 -63.34 -42.87
N ARG A 102 22.59 -64.43 -42.27
CA ARG A 102 23.25 -65.75 -42.12
C ARG A 102 24.18 -66.01 -40.92
N GLY A 103 23.72 -66.93 -40.05
CA GLY A 103 24.49 -67.94 -39.30
C GLY A 103 25.32 -67.41 -38.13
N GLY A 104 25.47 -68.07 -36.98
CA GLY A 104 25.06 -69.39 -36.52
C GLY A 104 25.79 -69.65 -35.19
N ASN A 105 25.09 -70.31 -34.28
CA ASN A 105 25.54 -71.22 -33.22
C ASN A 105 26.71 -70.89 -32.25
N SER A 106 26.32 -70.96 -30.95
CA SER A 106 26.92 -71.74 -29.84
C SER A 106 28.34 -71.43 -29.34
N GLY A 107 28.47 -71.29 -28.01
CA GLY A 107 29.70 -71.66 -27.30
C GLY A 107 30.01 -70.85 -26.04
N GLN A 108 30.19 -71.56 -24.93
CA GLN A 108 30.47 -71.09 -23.56
C GLN A 108 31.84 -70.36 -23.39
N ILE A 109 31.85 -69.31 -22.53
CA ILE A 109 32.71 -69.03 -21.33
C ILE A 109 34.04 -69.84 -21.19
N PRO A 110 35.22 -69.39 -20.62
CA PRO A 110 35.55 -68.22 -19.75
C PRO A 110 36.96 -67.50 -19.89
N ARG A 111 37.14 -66.43 -19.10
CA ARG A 111 38.34 -65.99 -18.27
C ARG A 111 39.58 -65.28 -18.87
N ARG A 112 39.99 -64.23 -18.11
CA ARG A 112 41.34 -63.64 -17.83
C ARG A 112 42.17 -63.18 -19.05
N GLY A 113 42.79 -62.00 -19.12
CA GLY A 113 43.17 -60.97 -18.16
C GLY A 113 44.59 -60.52 -18.50
N LEU A 114 44.82 -59.23 -18.77
CA LEU A 114 46.14 -58.58 -18.73
C LEU A 114 45.97 -57.04 -18.82
N PHE A 115 46.42 -56.36 -17.76
CA PHE A 115 46.60 -54.90 -17.62
C PHE A 115 48.01 -54.51 -18.17
N PRO A 116 48.30 -53.24 -18.55
CA PRO A 116 48.40 -52.11 -17.62
C PRO A 116 47.77 -50.76 -18.05
N THR A 117 47.60 -49.92 -17.03
CA THR A 117 46.91 -48.61 -16.87
C THR A 117 47.57 -47.43 -17.61
N PRO A 118 46.93 -46.23 -17.71
CA PRO A 118 46.91 -45.26 -16.59
C PRO A 118 45.53 -44.67 -16.25
N THR A 119 45.52 -44.10 -15.05
CA THR A 119 44.46 -43.53 -14.21
C THR A 119 43.95 -42.15 -14.65
N LEU A 120 42.66 -41.86 -14.41
CA LEU A 120 42.23 -40.58 -13.79
C LEU A 120 40.80 -40.69 -13.22
N ASN A 121 40.70 -40.97 -11.91
CA ASN A 121 39.50 -40.75 -11.10
C ASN A 121 39.65 -39.38 -10.43
N THR A 122 38.95 -38.35 -10.92
CA THR A 122 38.85 -37.04 -10.24
C THR A 122 37.63 -36.22 -10.67
N GLN A 123 36.50 -36.86 -11.03
CA GLN A 123 35.31 -36.10 -11.46
C GLN A 123 33.96 -36.59 -10.95
N GLN A 124 33.92 -37.65 -10.15
CA GLN A 124 32.65 -38.24 -9.70
C GLN A 124 32.36 -38.08 -8.19
N GLN A 125 33.33 -37.59 -7.40
CA GLN A 125 33.15 -37.33 -5.97
C GLN A 125 32.51 -35.94 -5.70
N ASP A 126 32.82 -34.91 -6.50
CA ASP A 126 32.36 -33.53 -6.25
C ASP A 126 30.86 -33.30 -6.51
N ARG A 127 30.21 -34.11 -7.35
CA ARG A 127 28.78 -33.95 -7.65
C ARG A 127 27.85 -34.47 -6.54
N HIS A 128 28.31 -35.40 -5.70
CA HIS A 128 27.50 -35.97 -4.63
C HIS A 128 27.63 -35.18 -3.31
N GLU A 129 28.78 -34.59 -3.01
CA GLU A 129 28.94 -33.72 -1.84
C GLU A 129 28.16 -32.40 -1.97
N HIS A 130 28.12 -31.78 -3.16
CA HIS A 130 27.38 -30.53 -3.37
C HIS A 130 25.86 -30.66 -3.15
N ARG A 131 25.27 -31.82 -3.49
CA ARG A 131 23.84 -32.11 -3.24
C ARG A 131 23.54 -32.39 -1.76
N SER A 132 24.49 -32.94 -1.01
CA SER A 132 24.37 -33.16 0.43
C SER A 132 24.52 -31.86 1.23
N CYS A 133 25.47 -31.02 0.84
CA CYS A 133 25.70 -29.69 1.42
C CYS A 133 24.49 -28.77 1.21
N MET A 134 23.93 -28.71 -0.01
CA MET A 134 22.68 -27.99 -0.30
C MET A 134 21.51 -28.48 0.58
N LYS A 135 21.36 -29.80 0.79
CA LYS A 135 20.33 -30.35 1.67
C LYS A 135 20.55 -29.99 3.14
N GLN A 136 21.78 -30.03 3.64
CA GLN A 136 22.11 -29.63 5.01
C GLN A 136 21.96 -28.13 5.26
N ILE A 137 22.26 -27.29 4.25
CA ILE A 137 22.03 -25.86 4.26
C ILE A 137 20.52 -25.57 4.22
N LEU A 138 19.76 -26.23 3.34
CA LEU A 138 18.29 -26.14 3.32
C LEU A 138 17.68 -26.58 4.65
N GLN A 139 18.22 -27.61 5.30
CA GLN A 139 17.72 -28.10 6.58
C GLN A 139 18.04 -27.14 7.74
N LYS A 140 19.21 -26.48 7.71
CA LYS A 140 19.56 -25.41 8.66
C LYS A 140 18.77 -24.12 8.42
N ILE A 141 18.51 -23.77 7.16
CA ILE A 141 17.65 -22.64 6.80
C ILE A 141 16.22 -22.94 7.25
N ARG A 142 15.69 -24.13 7.00
CA ARG A 142 14.34 -24.55 7.44
C ARG A 142 14.16 -24.48 8.97
N ASN A 143 15.18 -24.82 9.75
CA ASN A 143 15.11 -24.74 11.21
C ASN A 143 15.22 -23.31 11.76
N LEU A 144 15.77 -22.36 11.00
CA LEU A 144 15.95 -20.97 11.41
C LEU A 144 14.87 -20.03 10.82
N TRP A 145 14.31 -20.42 9.67
CA TRP A 145 13.38 -19.68 8.79
C TRP A 145 12.08 -20.47 8.51
N GLY A 146 11.65 -21.35 9.42
CA GLY A 146 10.38 -22.08 9.24
C GLY A 146 9.20 -21.12 9.30
N THR A 147 8.50 -20.93 8.19
CA THR A 147 7.19 -20.28 8.08
C THR A 147 6.07 -21.32 8.24
N GLU A 148 4.84 -20.87 8.48
CA GLU A 148 3.64 -21.72 8.57
C GLU A 148 3.54 -22.76 7.44
N LEU A 149 3.90 -22.36 6.21
CA LEU A 149 3.81 -23.17 4.99
C LEU A 149 4.98 -24.16 4.80
N MET A 150 6.05 -24.07 5.59
CA MET A 150 7.25 -24.91 5.48
C MET A 150 7.27 -26.11 6.44
N GLU A 151 6.33 -26.19 7.39
CA GLU A 151 6.32 -27.20 8.46
C GLU A 151 5.28 -28.31 8.21
N ALA A 152 5.68 -29.57 8.44
CA ALA A 152 4.84 -30.74 8.24
C ALA A 152 3.82 -30.90 9.38
N SER A 153 2.63 -31.42 9.04
CA SER A 153 1.33 -31.37 9.74
C SER A 153 1.21 -31.89 11.19
N ASP A 154 2.30 -32.16 11.92
CA ASP A 154 2.28 -32.79 13.25
C ASP A 154 2.95 -31.98 14.38
N SER A 155 3.09 -30.65 14.23
CA SER A 155 3.67 -29.78 15.26
C SER A 155 2.61 -29.23 16.25
N SER A 156 2.95 -29.23 17.54
CA SER A 156 2.15 -28.71 18.65
C SER A 156 1.54 -27.31 18.37
N ARG A 157 0.28 -27.08 18.78
CA ARG A 157 -0.43 -25.78 18.67
C ARG A 157 0.42 -24.59 19.14
N GLU A 158 1.27 -24.79 20.14
CA GLU A 158 2.19 -23.78 20.66
C GLU A 158 3.29 -23.36 19.66
N LEU A 159 3.79 -24.29 18.84
CA LEU A 159 4.80 -24.01 17.82
C LEU A 159 4.22 -23.15 16.70
N TYR A 160 3.02 -23.51 16.23
CA TYR A 160 2.25 -22.73 15.25
C TYR A 160 2.01 -21.29 15.73
N LEU A 161 1.51 -21.13 16.96
CA LEU A 161 1.31 -19.82 17.60
C LEU A 161 2.58 -18.98 17.66
N ARG A 162 3.71 -19.61 17.99
CA ARG A 162 5.01 -18.93 18.07
C ARG A 162 5.52 -18.49 16.70
N ASN A 163 5.37 -19.31 15.67
CA ASN A 163 5.78 -18.99 14.30
C ASN A 163 4.96 -17.81 13.76
N VAL A 164 3.64 -17.87 13.93
CA VAL A 164 2.72 -16.81 13.50
C VAL A 164 2.97 -15.49 14.23
N LEU A 165 3.21 -15.52 15.55
CA LEU A 165 3.58 -14.31 16.30
C LEU A 165 4.92 -13.72 15.85
N ARG A 166 5.89 -14.57 15.50
CA ARG A 166 7.18 -14.14 14.95
C ARG A 166 6.99 -13.47 13.59
N GLU A 167 6.23 -14.07 12.69
CA GLU A 167 5.89 -13.49 11.38
C GLU A 167 5.18 -12.14 11.55
N MET A 168 4.18 -12.05 12.42
CA MET A 168 3.47 -10.80 12.74
C MET A 168 4.43 -9.72 13.25
N LEU A 169 5.32 -10.05 14.19
CA LEU A 169 6.29 -9.09 14.73
C LEU A 169 7.26 -8.61 13.65
N THR A 170 7.81 -9.52 12.84
CA THR A 170 8.70 -9.14 11.72
C THR A 170 7.98 -8.23 10.72
N TYR A 171 6.72 -8.53 10.42
CA TYR A 171 5.92 -7.73 9.50
C TYR A 171 5.60 -6.32 10.06
N ILE A 172 5.29 -6.21 11.35
CA ILE A 172 5.08 -4.90 11.99
C ILE A 172 6.36 -4.07 11.95
N THR A 173 7.53 -4.67 12.20
CA THR A 173 8.81 -3.95 12.08
C THR A 173 9.10 -3.50 10.65
N PHE A 174 8.74 -4.32 9.65
CA PHE A 174 8.81 -3.95 8.24
C PHE A 174 7.87 -2.78 7.90
N LEU A 175 6.62 -2.83 8.37
CA LEU A 175 5.64 -1.76 8.16
C LEU A 175 6.11 -0.43 8.78
N ILE A 176 6.63 -0.46 10.01
CA ILE A 176 7.21 0.72 10.67
C ILE A 176 8.37 1.27 9.84
N THR A 177 9.25 0.40 9.33
CA THR A 177 10.40 0.80 8.50
C THR A 177 9.93 1.52 7.22
N ILE A 178 8.94 0.96 6.51
CA ILE A 178 8.37 1.59 5.32
C ILE A 178 7.74 2.95 5.67
N CYS A 179 6.95 3.02 6.74
CA CYS A 179 6.30 4.27 7.15
C CYS A 179 7.33 5.37 7.43
N ILE A 180 8.41 5.04 8.15
CA ILE A 180 9.54 5.97 8.41
C ILE A 180 10.18 6.42 7.09
N LEU A 181 10.40 5.51 6.15
CA LEU A 181 10.96 5.87 4.83
C LEU A 181 10.04 6.83 4.07
N THR A 182 8.75 6.53 3.98
CA THR A 182 7.82 7.39 3.24
C THR A 182 7.65 8.77 3.89
N TYR A 183 7.59 8.84 5.22
CA TYR A 183 7.52 10.11 5.94
C TYR A 183 8.84 10.89 5.88
N GLY A 184 9.99 10.19 5.91
CA GLY A 184 11.30 10.81 5.76
C GLY A 184 11.53 11.39 4.36
N MET A 185 10.88 10.82 3.33
CA MET A 185 10.97 11.30 1.96
C MET A 185 10.03 12.46 1.66
N VAL A 186 8.82 12.48 2.23
CA VAL A 186 7.79 13.50 1.97
C VAL A 186 7.67 14.44 3.17
N ASN A 187 8.13 15.68 3.01
CA ASN A 187 8.01 16.72 4.04
C ASN A 187 6.79 17.61 3.76
N ALA A 188 6.07 18.04 4.81
CA ALA A 188 4.97 19.01 4.71
C ALA A 188 5.38 20.32 4.00
N ASN A 189 6.64 20.73 4.12
CA ASN A 189 7.20 21.90 3.43
C ASN A 189 7.14 21.78 1.89
N MET A 190 7.14 20.55 1.34
CA MET A 190 7.03 20.33 -0.11
C MET A 190 5.72 20.88 -0.66
N TYR A 191 4.61 20.70 0.07
CA TYR A 191 3.30 21.20 -0.33
C TYR A 191 3.27 22.72 -0.40
N TYR A 192 3.68 23.41 0.67
CA TYR A 192 3.70 24.88 0.69
C TYR A 192 4.61 25.45 -0.39
N TYR A 193 5.75 24.80 -0.65
CA TYR A 193 6.65 25.23 -1.72
C TYR A 193 5.99 25.11 -3.10
N THR A 194 5.35 23.97 -3.41
CA THR A 194 4.59 23.83 -4.66
C THR A 194 3.44 24.82 -4.77
N LYS A 195 2.71 25.08 -3.67
CA LYS A 195 1.58 26.00 -3.63
C LYS A 195 2.01 27.42 -3.99
N VAL A 196 3.06 27.94 -3.35
CA VAL A 196 3.57 29.29 -3.61
C VAL A 196 4.08 29.43 -5.04
N MET A 197 4.80 28.44 -5.56
CA MET A 197 5.22 28.43 -6.96
C MET A 197 4.03 28.39 -7.92
N SER A 198 3.01 27.56 -7.63
CA SER A 198 1.82 27.47 -8.47
C SER A 198 1.04 28.79 -8.50
N GLN A 199 0.88 29.47 -7.36
CA GLN A 199 0.17 30.75 -7.30
C GLN A 199 0.90 31.86 -8.07
N LEU A 200 2.23 31.89 -8.02
CA LEU A 200 3.04 32.89 -8.72
C LEU A 200 2.91 32.79 -10.25
N PHE A 201 2.86 31.58 -10.82
CA PHE A 201 2.86 31.41 -12.27
C PHE A 201 1.47 31.15 -12.85
N LEU A 202 0.56 30.56 -12.08
CA LEU A 202 -0.76 30.18 -12.58
C LEU A 202 -1.84 31.21 -12.31
N ASP A 203 -1.84 31.83 -11.13
CA ASP A 203 -2.96 32.62 -10.63
C ASP A 203 -2.72 34.14 -10.76
N THR A 204 -1.51 34.57 -11.12
CA THR A 204 -1.23 35.99 -11.37
C THR A 204 -1.95 36.47 -12.63
N PRO A 205 -2.68 37.60 -12.56
CA PRO A 205 -3.39 38.13 -13.71
C PRO A 205 -2.42 38.67 -14.77
N LEU A 206 -2.81 38.54 -16.04
CA LEU A 206 -2.07 39.02 -17.21
C LEU A 206 -1.81 40.53 -17.18
N SER A 207 -2.78 41.32 -16.74
CA SER A 207 -2.73 42.78 -16.70
C SER A 207 -3.65 43.31 -15.59
N PRO A 208 -3.35 44.46 -14.94
CA PRO A 208 -4.18 45.02 -13.86
C PRO A 208 -5.64 45.37 -14.22
N GLY A 209 -6.08 45.16 -15.48
CA GLY A 209 -7.48 45.28 -15.91
C GLY A 209 -8.12 44.00 -16.48
N ASN A 210 -7.35 42.91 -16.67
CA ASN A 210 -7.85 41.64 -17.21
C ASN A 210 -7.72 40.52 -16.16
N PRO A 211 -8.82 39.84 -15.78
CA PRO A 211 -8.79 38.75 -14.79
C PRO A 211 -8.26 37.43 -15.37
N THR A 212 -7.90 37.39 -16.65
CA THR A 212 -7.36 36.21 -17.33
C THR A 212 -6.03 35.82 -16.70
N THR A 213 -5.92 34.55 -16.31
CA THR A 213 -4.72 33.96 -15.69
C THR A 213 -4.15 32.89 -16.63
N PHE A 214 -3.07 32.21 -16.24
CA PHE A 214 -2.52 31.13 -17.07
C PHE A 214 -3.51 29.97 -17.25
N ARG A 215 -4.36 29.72 -16.25
CA ARG A 215 -5.36 28.63 -16.27
C ARG A 215 -6.46 28.85 -17.32
N SER A 216 -6.72 30.10 -17.69
CA SER A 216 -7.82 30.50 -18.57
C SER A 216 -7.33 31.15 -19.87
N LEU A 217 -6.12 30.81 -20.32
CA LEU A 217 -5.61 31.28 -21.60
C LEU A 217 -6.43 30.67 -22.75
N SER A 218 -6.94 31.52 -23.63
CA SER A 218 -7.78 31.09 -24.75
C SER A 218 -7.18 31.41 -26.12
N THR A 219 -6.27 32.38 -26.23
CA THR A 219 -5.68 32.81 -27.51
C THR A 219 -4.16 32.75 -27.52
N MET A 220 -3.58 32.59 -28.72
CA MET A 220 -2.12 32.68 -28.93
C MET A 220 -1.55 34.04 -28.53
N GLU A 221 -2.33 35.11 -28.69
CA GLU A 221 -1.90 36.46 -28.27
C GLU A 221 -1.79 36.56 -26.76
N ASP A 222 -2.73 35.96 -26.03
CA ASP A 222 -2.70 35.94 -24.56
C ASP A 222 -1.51 35.14 -24.02
N PHE A 223 -1.08 34.08 -24.73
CA PHE A 223 0.17 33.40 -24.42
C PHE A 223 1.40 34.32 -24.55
N TRP A 224 1.46 35.14 -25.60
CA TRP A 224 2.54 36.13 -25.74
C TRP A 224 2.48 37.22 -24.66
N LYS A 225 1.28 37.68 -24.29
CA LYS A 225 1.10 38.62 -23.16
C LYS A 225 1.55 37.98 -21.84
N PHE A 226 1.27 36.68 -21.65
CA PHE A 226 1.71 35.93 -20.47
C PHE A 226 3.24 35.85 -20.38
N THR A 227 3.88 35.44 -21.47
CA THR A 227 5.34 35.29 -21.52
C THR A 227 6.06 36.62 -21.32
N GLN A 228 5.59 37.71 -21.94
CA GLN A 228 6.21 39.04 -21.82
C GLN A 228 5.85 39.78 -20.51
N GLY A 229 4.75 39.40 -19.86
CA GLY A 229 4.24 40.06 -18.66
C GLY A 229 4.49 39.27 -17.38
N PRO A 230 3.49 38.53 -16.87
CA PRO A 230 3.57 37.85 -15.57
C PRO A 230 4.72 36.84 -15.49
N PHE A 231 5.06 36.13 -16.56
CA PHE A 231 6.15 35.16 -16.53
C PHE A 231 7.52 35.81 -16.25
N LEU A 232 7.92 36.82 -17.06
CA LEU A 232 9.19 37.52 -16.85
C LEU A 232 9.24 38.21 -15.48
N ARG A 233 8.14 38.82 -15.03
CA ARG A 233 8.06 39.45 -13.69
C ARG A 233 8.14 38.43 -12.57
N GLY A 234 7.60 37.23 -12.76
CA GLY A 234 7.67 36.14 -11.79
C GLY A 234 9.07 35.52 -11.71
N MET A 235 9.79 35.43 -12.84
CA MET A 235 11.11 34.81 -12.92
C MET A 235 12.27 35.72 -12.52
N TYR A 236 12.21 37.00 -12.85
CA TYR A 236 13.31 37.95 -12.66
C TYR A 236 12.90 39.07 -11.70
N TRP A 237 13.36 38.94 -10.46
CA TRP A 237 13.15 39.93 -9.40
C TRP A 237 14.40 40.80 -9.29
N GLU A 238 14.29 42.08 -9.61
CA GLU A 238 15.42 43.03 -9.59
C GLU A 238 15.47 43.88 -8.32
N VAL A 239 14.34 44.06 -7.65
CA VAL A 239 14.18 44.98 -6.54
C VAL A 239 13.60 44.28 -5.32
N TRP A 240 14.07 44.68 -4.14
CA TRP A 240 13.44 44.39 -2.86
C TRP A 240 12.12 45.16 -2.70
N TYR A 241 11.33 44.78 -1.70
CA TYR A 241 10.10 45.49 -1.34
C TYR A 241 10.33 46.96 -0.95
N ASN A 242 11.55 47.32 -0.54
CA ASN A 242 11.97 48.69 -0.27
C ASN A 242 12.54 49.43 -1.50
N LYS A 243 12.50 48.80 -2.69
CA LYS A 243 13.04 49.29 -3.99
C LYS A 243 14.56 49.30 -4.13
N ASP A 244 15.30 48.74 -3.17
CA ASP A 244 16.74 48.55 -3.33
C ASP A 244 17.02 47.44 -4.34
N ARG A 245 18.10 47.59 -5.13
CA ARG A 245 18.47 46.60 -6.16
C ARG A 245 19.03 45.34 -5.51
N LEU A 246 18.60 44.19 -6.01
CA LEU A 246 19.21 42.89 -5.72
C LEU A 246 20.58 42.79 -6.40
N PRO A 247 21.51 41.97 -5.87
CA PRO A 247 22.82 41.75 -6.49
C PRO A 247 22.67 41.23 -7.93
N GLU A 248 23.35 41.86 -8.89
CA GLU A 248 23.15 41.69 -10.35
C GLU A 248 23.32 40.25 -10.86
N ASN A 249 24.00 39.37 -10.12
CA ASN A 249 24.42 38.06 -10.62
C ASN A 249 23.44 36.91 -10.33
N GLN A 250 22.39 37.11 -9.52
CA GLN A 250 21.49 36.02 -9.12
C GLN A 250 20.02 36.46 -9.12
N SER A 251 19.23 35.91 -10.04
CA SER A 251 17.77 36.01 -9.94
C SER A 251 17.28 35.10 -8.81
N LEU A 252 16.67 35.72 -7.81
CA LEU A 252 16.07 35.06 -6.65
C LEU A 252 14.55 35.25 -6.69
N ILE A 253 13.81 34.15 -6.84
CA ILE A 253 12.35 34.16 -6.80
C ILE A 253 11.90 34.17 -5.33
N TYR A 254 11.06 35.12 -4.94
CA TYR A 254 10.69 35.37 -3.54
C TYR A 254 11.91 35.57 -2.62
N TYR A 255 13.03 36.09 -3.15
CA TYR A 255 14.27 36.34 -2.43
C TYR A 255 15.03 35.10 -1.89
N GLU A 256 14.37 33.96 -1.74
CA GLU A 256 14.95 32.74 -1.18
C GLU A 256 15.30 31.68 -2.23
N ASN A 257 14.50 31.61 -3.31
CA ASN A 257 14.58 30.53 -4.29
C ASN A 257 15.52 30.92 -5.43
N LEU A 258 16.56 30.13 -5.66
CA LEU A 258 17.55 30.34 -6.70
C LEU A 258 17.08 29.76 -8.03
N LEU A 259 17.06 30.56 -9.09
CA LEU A 259 16.88 30.05 -10.46
C LEU A 259 18.12 29.25 -10.89
N LEU A 260 17.92 28.01 -11.33
CA LEU A 260 19.00 27.16 -11.85
C LEU A 260 19.07 27.25 -13.38
N GLY A 261 20.24 27.61 -13.89
CA GLY A 261 20.49 27.80 -15.32
C GLY A 261 19.61 28.89 -15.91
N VAL A 262 18.93 28.56 -17.00
CA VAL A 262 17.99 29.44 -17.72
C VAL A 262 16.71 28.71 -18.08
N PRO A 263 15.57 29.41 -18.22
CA PRO A 263 14.34 28.80 -18.74
C PRO A 263 14.48 28.44 -20.21
N ARG A 264 13.78 27.39 -20.64
CA ARG A 264 13.74 26.91 -22.03
C ARG A 264 12.31 26.95 -22.55
N LEU A 265 12.13 27.55 -23.72
CA LEU A 265 10.92 27.37 -24.54
C LEU A 265 11.18 26.25 -25.54
N ARG A 266 10.27 25.30 -25.64
CA ARG A 266 10.28 24.24 -26.67
C ARG A 266 8.95 24.19 -27.38
N GLN A 267 8.97 24.03 -28.69
CA GLN A 267 7.80 24.02 -29.56
C GLN A 267 7.78 22.75 -30.40
N VAL A 268 6.58 22.23 -30.60
CA VAL A 268 6.29 21.13 -31.52
C VAL A 268 5.35 21.62 -32.61
N LYS A 269 5.67 21.28 -33.86
CA LYS A 269 4.97 21.72 -35.06
C LYS A 269 4.59 20.54 -35.96
N VAL A 270 3.56 20.75 -36.76
CA VAL A 270 3.04 19.80 -37.75
C VAL A 270 3.19 20.41 -39.15
N HIS A 271 3.45 19.57 -40.16
CA HIS A 271 3.63 20.03 -41.54
C HIS A 271 2.31 20.48 -42.18
N ASN A 272 2.41 21.39 -43.17
CA ASN A 272 1.26 22.05 -43.81
C ASN A 272 0.37 21.13 -44.67
N GLU A 273 0.89 20.02 -45.16
CA GLU A 273 0.13 19.05 -45.98
C GLU A 273 -0.21 17.78 -45.18
N SER A 274 -0.55 17.96 -43.89
CA SER A 274 -0.79 16.83 -42.97
C SER A 274 -2.24 16.33 -43.00
N CYS A 275 -3.13 17.04 -43.68
CA CYS A 275 -4.48 16.59 -43.96
C CYS A 275 -4.86 16.81 -45.42
N SER A 276 -5.67 15.89 -45.94
CA SER A 276 -6.28 15.97 -47.25
C SER A 276 -7.51 16.89 -47.18
N ILE A 277 -7.49 17.97 -47.95
CA ILE A 277 -8.62 18.89 -48.08
C ILE A 277 -9.62 18.30 -49.09
N HIS A 278 -10.90 18.32 -48.74
CA HIS A 278 -11.97 17.84 -49.63
C HIS A 278 -12.01 18.65 -50.93
N GLU A 279 -12.22 17.97 -52.07
CA GLU A 279 -12.12 18.55 -53.43
C GLU A 279 -12.92 19.85 -53.59
N ASP A 280 -14.15 19.89 -53.06
CA ASP A 280 -15.04 21.08 -53.13
C ASP A 280 -14.49 22.35 -52.46
N LEU A 281 -13.54 22.24 -51.54
CA LEU A 281 -13.01 23.37 -50.75
C LEU A 281 -11.54 23.69 -51.06
N GLN A 282 -10.93 23.01 -52.04
CA GLN A 282 -9.52 23.21 -52.40
C GLN A 282 -9.22 24.61 -52.95
N ASP A 283 -10.21 25.27 -53.54
CA ASP A 283 -10.06 26.63 -54.04
C ASP A 283 -9.95 27.68 -52.92
N GLU A 284 -10.65 27.44 -51.80
CA GLU A 284 -10.73 28.36 -50.64
C GLU A 284 -9.65 28.08 -49.59
N VAL A 285 -9.31 26.80 -49.36
CA VAL A 285 -8.35 26.39 -48.33
C VAL A 285 -7.14 25.73 -48.99
N ARG A 286 -5.98 26.38 -48.87
CA ARG A 286 -4.71 25.88 -49.44
C ARG A 286 -3.82 25.16 -48.42
N ASP A 287 -3.98 25.49 -47.14
CA ASP A 287 -3.11 25.05 -46.05
C ASP A 287 -3.89 24.21 -45.04
N CYS A 288 -3.38 23.03 -44.64
CA CYS A 288 -4.09 22.09 -43.76
C CYS A 288 -3.18 21.46 -42.69
N TYR A 289 -3.39 21.86 -41.44
CA TYR A 289 -2.65 21.33 -40.30
C TYR A 289 -3.51 20.35 -39.50
N ASN A 290 -3.14 19.08 -39.49
CA ASN A 290 -3.85 18.02 -38.78
C ASN A 290 -3.50 17.98 -37.28
N ILE A 291 -4.12 17.06 -36.55
CA ILE A 291 -3.79 16.74 -35.15
C ILE A 291 -2.35 16.21 -35.08
N TYR A 292 -1.67 16.47 -33.96
CA TYR A 292 -0.32 15.98 -33.75
C TYR A 292 -0.26 14.46 -33.74
N THR A 293 0.62 13.91 -34.57
CA THR A 293 1.06 12.52 -34.53
C THR A 293 2.56 12.51 -34.80
N SER A 294 3.29 11.53 -34.27
CA SER A 294 4.74 11.44 -34.49
C SER A 294 5.12 11.29 -35.97
N SER A 295 4.21 10.82 -36.84
CA SER A 295 4.42 10.75 -38.29
C SER A 295 4.31 12.10 -38.98
N ASN A 296 3.45 12.99 -38.48
CA ASN A 296 3.14 14.28 -39.11
C ASN A 296 3.91 15.45 -38.48
N GLU A 297 4.91 15.16 -37.64
CA GLU A 297 5.76 16.17 -37.02
C GLU A 297 6.65 16.86 -38.06
N ASP A 298 6.68 18.19 -38.04
CA ASP A 298 7.52 18.96 -38.95
C ASP A 298 8.95 19.06 -38.43
N THR A 299 9.87 18.45 -39.18
CA THR A 299 11.32 18.43 -38.90
C THR A 299 12.11 19.46 -39.72
N SER A 300 11.44 20.23 -40.58
CA SER A 300 12.09 21.17 -41.49
C SER A 300 12.40 22.53 -40.82
N SER A 301 13.56 23.12 -41.12
CA SER A 301 13.91 24.43 -40.54
C SER A 301 13.05 25.56 -41.11
N PHE A 302 12.51 26.43 -40.25
CA PHE A 302 11.57 27.49 -40.64
C PHE A 302 12.05 28.90 -40.25
N GLY A 303 11.36 29.95 -40.72
CA GLY A 303 11.65 31.34 -40.38
C GLY A 303 13.06 31.80 -40.80
N PRO A 304 13.78 32.59 -39.97
CA PRO A 304 15.13 33.08 -40.27
C PRO A 304 16.22 31.99 -40.28
N LYS A 305 15.89 30.73 -39.92
CA LYS A 305 16.82 29.58 -39.90
C LYS A 305 18.11 29.81 -39.10
N ASN A 306 18.08 30.77 -38.18
CA ASN A 306 19.26 31.19 -37.42
C ASN A 306 19.10 30.83 -35.95
N GLY A 307 19.94 29.95 -35.44
CA GLY A 307 19.90 29.47 -34.06
C GLY A 307 18.99 28.27 -33.82
N THR A 308 18.96 27.78 -32.59
CA THR A 308 18.27 26.54 -32.18
C THR A 308 16.75 26.66 -32.18
N ALA A 309 16.20 27.87 -32.14
CA ALA A 309 14.76 28.12 -32.15
C ALA A 309 14.08 27.78 -33.49
N TRP A 310 14.86 27.69 -34.56
CA TRP A 310 14.36 27.58 -35.94
C TRP A 310 14.83 26.30 -36.64
N VAL A 311 15.79 25.59 -36.05
CA VAL A 311 16.34 24.33 -36.54
C VAL A 311 15.81 23.20 -35.66
N TYR A 312 15.24 22.17 -36.29
CA TYR A 312 14.70 21.03 -35.57
C TYR A 312 15.82 20.24 -34.90
N THR A 313 15.58 19.85 -33.64
CA THR A 313 16.48 18.95 -32.92
C THR A 313 15.73 17.70 -32.49
N THR A 314 16.37 16.55 -32.73
CA THR A 314 15.77 15.25 -32.45
C THR A 314 15.73 14.97 -30.94
N GLU A 315 14.83 14.08 -30.53
CA GLU A 315 14.68 13.66 -29.13
C GLU A 315 16.02 13.19 -28.53
N SER A 316 16.80 12.41 -29.28
CA SER A 316 18.14 11.96 -28.86
C SER A 316 19.17 13.08 -28.74
N GLY A 317 19.05 14.14 -29.55
CA GLY A 317 19.94 15.30 -29.47
C GLY A 317 19.65 16.16 -28.24
N MET A 318 18.37 16.26 -27.85
CA MET A 318 17.96 16.97 -26.64
C MET A 318 18.05 16.11 -25.36
N ASN A 319 18.13 14.78 -25.49
CA ASN A 319 17.83 13.82 -24.42
C ASN A 319 16.46 14.11 -23.77
N GLY A 320 15.50 14.56 -24.57
CA GLY A 320 14.11 14.77 -24.13
C GLY A 320 13.39 13.43 -23.98
N SER A 321 12.33 13.41 -23.19
CA SER A 321 11.39 12.29 -23.16
C SER A 321 10.03 12.72 -23.70
N SER A 322 9.29 11.78 -24.27
CA SER A 322 7.89 12.03 -24.63
C SER A 322 7.05 12.43 -23.42
N TYR A 323 6.13 13.39 -23.61
CA TYR A 323 5.25 13.92 -22.57
C TYR A 323 3.78 13.67 -22.92
N TRP A 324 2.98 13.26 -21.94
CA TRP A 324 1.54 13.07 -22.10
C TRP A 324 0.80 14.36 -21.73
N GLY A 325 0.27 15.04 -22.76
CA GLY A 325 -0.60 16.19 -22.62
C GLY A 325 -2.07 15.82 -22.42
N HIS A 326 -2.95 16.83 -22.37
CA HIS A 326 -4.39 16.61 -22.28
C HIS A 326 -4.98 16.16 -23.63
N VAL A 327 -4.52 16.75 -24.74
CA VAL A 327 -5.02 16.46 -26.09
C VAL A 327 -4.26 15.31 -26.75
N SER A 328 -2.93 15.27 -26.60
CA SER A 328 -2.08 14.31 -27.29
C SER A 328 -0.77 14.03 -26.56
N LYS A 329 -0.11 12.93 -26.93
CA LYS A 329 1.24 12.61 -26.46
C LYS A 329 2.27 13.23 -27.40
N TYR A 330 3.12 14.11 -26.89
CA TYR A 330 4.14 14.83 -27.65
C TYR A 330 5.52 14.18 -27.50
N GLY A 331 6.31 14.18 -28.58
CA GLY A 331 7.70 13.73 -28.55
C GLY A 331 8.62 14.66 -27.73
N GLY A 332 9.81 14.16 -27.37
CA GLY A 332 10.84 14.94 -26.68
C GLY A 332 11.69 15.84 -27.59
N GLY A 333 11.50 15.76 -28.90
CA GLY A 333 12.15 16.62 -29.91
C GLY A 333 11.42 17.96 -30.13
N GLY A 334 11.87 18.70 -31.14
CA GLY A 334 11.25 19.95 -31.56
C GLY A 334 12.24 21.11 -31.75
N TYR A 335 11.67 22.31 -31.73
CA TYR A 335 12.40 23.58 -31.83
C TYR A 335 12.52 24.18 -30.44
N TYR A 336 13.70 24.63 -30.02
CA TYR A 336 13.86 25.18 -28.67
C TYR A 336 14.71 26.45 -28.62
N GLN A 337 14.32 27.36 -27.74
CA GLN A 337 15.06 28.56 -27.41
C GLN A 337 15.33 28.59 -25.92
N ASP A 338 16.61 28.69 -25.57
CA ASP A 338 17.03 29.00 -24.20
C ASP A 338 16.94 30.51 -23.98
N LEU A 339 16.31 30.92 -22.87
CA LEU A 339 16.26 32.32 -22.45
C LEU A 339 17.57 32.73 -21.78
N PHE A 340 17.67 34.01 -21.46
CA PHE A 340 18.83 34.58 -20.80
C PHE A 340 18.63 34.67 -19.27
N ARG A 341 19.68 35.01 -18.54
CA ARG A 341 19.60 35.22 -17.09
C ARG A 341 19.08 36.61 -16.72
N THR A 342 19.24 37.58 -17.61
CA THR A 342 18.73 38.92 -17.44
C THR A 342 17.33 39.02 -18.03
N LYS A 343 16.52 39.93 -17.48
CA LYS A 343 15.15 40.12 -17.90
C LYS A 343 15.09 40.87 -19.24
N GLU A 344 15.96 41.85 -19.43
CA GLU A 344 16.01 42.71 -20.62
C GLU A 344 16.36 41.90 -21.86
N GLU A 345 17.39 41.04 -21.77
CA GLU A 345 17.78 40.16 -22.88
C GLU A 345 16.71 39.09 -23.15
N SER A 346 16.09 38.54 -22.09
CA SER A 346 14.99 37.57 -22.26
C SER A 346 13.76 38.22 -22.90
N ALA A 347 13.45 39.47 -22.53
CA ALA A 347 12.36 40.24 -23.11
C ALA A 347 12.61 40.55 -24.60
N SER A 348 13.83 40.96 -24.96
CA SER A 348 14.19 41.22 -26.35
C SER A 348 14.16 39.94 -27.19
N GLN A 349 14.61 38.81 -26.65
CA GLN A 349 14.53 37.51 -27.32
C GLN A 349 13.08 37.06 -27.55
N LEU A 350 12.22 37.20 -26.54
CA LEU A 350 10.79 36.86 -26.67
C LEU A 350 10.09 37.78 -27.67
N GLN A 351 10.45 39.07 -27.71
CA GLN A 351 9.93 39.99 -28.70
C GLN A 351 10.41 39.62 -30.11
N PHE A 352 11.68 39.25 -30.27
CA PHE A 352 12.22 38.75 -31.53
C PHE A 352 11.47 37.51 -32.04
N LEU A 353 11.18 36.53 -31.17
CA LEU A 353 10.40 35.34 -31.54
C LEU A 353 8.97 35.68 -31.97
N LYS A 354 8.34 36.65 -31.28
CA LYS A 354 7.00 37.12 -31.61
C LYS A 354 6.97 37.83 -32.97
N ASP A 355 7.92 38.73 -33.21
CA ASP A 355 7.99 39.52 -34.46
C ASP A 355 8.24 38.64 -35.70
N HIS A 356 8.93 37.49 -35.52
CA HIS A 356 9.21 36.53 -36.59
C HIS A 356 8.20 35.38 -36.68
N LEU A 357 7.02 35.48 -36.02
CA LEU A 357 5.97 34.46 -36.06
C LEU A 357 6.48 33.06 -35.68
N TRP A 358 7.24 32.96 -34.59
CA TRP A 358 7.72 31.65 -34.12
C TRP A 358 6.55 30.69 -33.85
N LEU A 359 5.47 31.20 -33.26
CA LEU A 359 4.19 30.49 -33.14
C LEU A 359 3.33 30.76 -34.36
N ASP A 360 2.92 29.69 -35.04
CA ASP A 360 2.09 29.71 -36.24
C ASP A 360 0.92 28.72 -36.13
N ARG A 361 0.07 28.66 -37.16
CA ARG A 361 -1.10 27.76 -37.22
C ARG A 361 -0.75 26.27 -37.13
N GLY A 362 0.46 25.89 -37.54
CA GLY A 362 0.98 24.53 -37.47
C GLY A 362 1.54 24.13 -36.09
N THR A 363 1.62 25.07 -35.16
CA THR A 363 2.06 24.79 -33.79
C THR A 363 1.02 23.98 -33.04
N ARG A 364 1.46 22.97 -32.28
CA ARG A 364 0.58 22.09 -31.50
C ARG A 364 0.84 22.13 -30.01
N ALA A 365 2.09 22.31 -29.60
CA ALA A 365 2.43 22.39 -28.18
C ALA A 365 3.63 23.31 -27.98
N VAL A 366 3.57 24.09 -26.90
CA VAL A 366 4.67 24.90 -26.39
C VAL A 366 4.92 24.56 -24.93
N PHE A 367 6.14 24.17 -24.64
CA PHE A 367 6.62 23.85 -23.30
C PHE A 367 7.50 24.99 -22.81
N LEU A 368 7.28 25.41 -21.57
CA LEU A 368 8.12 26.34 -20.84
C LEU A 368 8.66 25.64 -19.61
N ASP A 369 9.92 25.25 -19.69
CA ASP A 369 10.59 24.43 -18.68
C ASP A 369 11.64 25.28 -17.94
N PHE A 370 11.62 25.23 -16.61
CA PHE A 370 12.64 25.84 -15.77
C PHE A 370 12.76 25.09 -14.45
N SER A 371 13.86 25.32 -13.73
CA SER A 371 14.10 24.67 -12.45
C SER A 371 14.63 25.66 -11.43
N VAL A 372 14.15 25.51 -10.21
CA VAL A 372 14.41 26.43 -9.09
C VAL A 372 14.91 25.60 -7.91
N TYR A 373 15.81 26.16 -7.12
CA TYR A 373 16.34 25.53 -5.92
C TYR A 373 16.13 26.41 -4.69
N ASN A 374 15.44 25.89 -3.68
CA ASN A 374 15.35 26.54 -2.39
C ASN A 374 16.50 26.08 -1.48
N ARG A 375 17.35 27.02 -1.08
CA ARG A 375 18.53 26.78 -0.23
C ARG A 375 18.16 26.46 1.22
N ASN A 376 17.08 27.05 1.74
CA ASN A 376 16.69 26.95 3.15
C ASN A 376 16.22 25.54 3.51
N ILE A 377 15.49 24.89 2.59
CA ILE A 377 14.91 23.55 2.79
C ILE A 377 15.58 22.46 1.93
N ASN A 378 16.59 22.83 1.13
CA ASN A 378 17.30 21.92 0.22
C ASN A 378 16.33 21.11 -0.68
N LEU A 379 15.39 21.82 -1.32
CA LEU A 379 14.45 21.25 -2.28
C LEU A 379 14.59 21.91 -3.63
N PHE A 380 14.52 21.10 -4.68
CA PHE A 380 14.47 21.54 -6.06
C PHE A 380 13.01 21.50 -6.52
N CYS A 381 12.57 22.51 -7.25
CA CYS A 381 11.30 22.52 -7.96
C CYS A 381 11.59 22.51 -9.46
N VAL A 382 11.14 21.48 -10.15
CA VAL A 382 11.15 21.40 -11.60
C VAL A 382 9.75 21.79 -12.08
N THR A 383 9.68 22.87 -12.83
CA THR A 383 8.42 23.41 -13.33
C THR A 383 8.34 23.21 -14.84
N ARG A 384 7.20 22.72 -15.28
CA ARG A 384 6.79 22.64 -16.68
C ARG A 384 5.45 23.28 -16.85
N LEU A 385 5.37 24.29 -17.70
CA LEU A 385 4.11 24.84 -18.18
C LEU A 385 3.94 24.41 -19.63
N LEU A 386 2.80 23.79 -19.94
CA LEU A 386 2.46 23.32 -21.27
C LEU A 386 1.24 24.09 -21.77
N VAL A 387 1.37 24.61 -22.98
CA VAL A 387 0.29 25.26 -23.71
C VAL A 387 0.08 24.48 -25.00
N GLU A 388 -1.06 23.82 -25.10
CA GLU A 388 -1.47 23.02 -26.25
C GLU A 388 -2.37 23.86 -27.14
N PHE A 389 -2.17 23.72 -28.45
CA PHE A 389 -2.96 24.36 -29.49
C PHE A 389 -3.66 23.24 -30.28
N PRO A 390 -4.89 22.85 -29.89
CA PRO A 390 -5.65 21.86 -30.65
C PRO A 390 -5.83 22.30 -32.10
N ALA A 391 -6.01 21.34 -33.02
CA ALA A 391 -6.23 21.64 -34.44
C ALA A 391 -7.51 22.48 -34.70
N THR A 392 -8.40 22.58 -33.72
CA THR A 392 -9.60 23.44 -33.74
C THR A 392 -9.29 24.93 -33.58
N GLY A 393 -8.07 25.30 -33.18
CA GLY A 393 -7.61 26.70 -33.06
C GLY A 393 -7.71 27.33 -31.67
N GLY A 394 -8.17 26.58 -30.67
CA GLY A 394 -8.18 27.01 -29.27
C GLY A 394 -6.82 26.92 -28.58
N VAL A 395 -6.82 27.16 -27.27
CA VAL A 395 -5.65 27.00 -26.38
C VAL A 395 -6.07 26.23 -25.14
N GLU A 396 -5.33 25.19 -24.81
CA GLU A 396 -5.50 24.41 -23.58
C GLU A 396 -4.22 24.46 -22.77
N THR A 397 -4.30 24.80 -21.49
CA THR A 397 -3.13 24.91 -20.62
C THR A 397 -3.05 23.80 -19.60
N SER A 398 -1.85 23.29 -19.39
CA SER A 398 -1.55 22.33 -18.33
C SER A 398 -0.22 22.69 -17.68
N TRP A 399 -0.01 22.18 -16.47
CA TRP A 399 1.16 22.52 -15.66
C TRP A 399 1.57 21.34 -14.80
N GLN A 400 2.86 21.27 -14.52
CA GLN A 400 3.45 20.30 -13.59
C GLN A 400 4.50 21.01 -12.74
N PHE A 401 4.27 21.02 -11.43
CA PHE A 401 5.23 21.49 -10.42
C PHE A 401 5.69 20.29 -9.62
N GLN A 402 6.91 19.82 -9.88
CA GLN A 402 7.46 18.67 -9.18
C GLN A 402 8.57 19.12 -8.23
N THR A 403 8.37 18.86 -6.94
CA THR A 403 9.45 19.02 -5.96
C THR A 403 10.26 17.73 -5.85
N VAL A 404 11.58 17.88 -5.81
CA VAL A 404 12.53 16.77 -5.75
C VAL A 404 13.64 17.12 -4.77
N ARG A 405 13.97 16.18 -3.90
CA ARG A 405 15.14 16.25 -3.03
C ARG A 405 16.31 15.54 -3.70
N LEU A 406 17.15 16.29 -4.43
CA LEU A 406 18.31 15.73 -5.14
C LEU A 406 19.46 15.42 -4.18
N ILE A 407 19.74 16.33 -3.25
CA ILE A 407 20.81 16.19 -2.26
C ILE A 407 20.24 15.56 -0.99
N ARG A 408 20.51 14.27 -0.79
CA ARG A 408 19.86 13.48 0.27
C ARG A 408 20.58 13.54 1.62
N TYR A 409 21.88 13.27 1.69
CA TYR A 409 22.59 13.06 2.96
C TYR A 409 23.24 14.33 3.51
N VAL A 410 22.43 15.26 4.04
CA VAL A 410 22.92 16.52 4.61
C VAL A 410 22.74 16.56 6.12
N SER A 411 21.53 16.30 6.60
CA SER A 411 21.18 16.35 8.02
C SER A 411 21.36 15.00 8.69
N SER A 412 21.54 14.99 10.02
CA SER A 412 21.56 13.76 10.84
C SER A 412 20.31 12.91 10.63
N TRP A 413 19.14 13.55 10.45
CA TRP A 413 17.89 12.86 10.14
C TRP A 413 17.97 12.10 8.80
N ASP A 414 18.68 12.65 7.81
CA ASP A 414 18.81 12.01 6.50
C ASP A 414 19.72 10.79 6.54
N TYR A 415 20.76 10.83 7.38
CA TYR A 415 21.58 9.65 7.63
C TYR A 415 20.79 8.54 8.32
N PHE A 416 19.91 8.89 9.26
CA PHE A 416 18.99 7.93 9.87
C PHE A 416 18.05 7.30 8.82
N VAL A 417 17.42 8.11 7.97
CA VAL A 417 16.60 7.61 6.84
C VAL A 417 17.44 6.71 5.92
N GLY A 418 18.70 7.05 5.65
CA GLY A 418 19.62 6.21 4.89
C GLY A 418 19.90 4.84 5.53
N VAL A 419 20.01 4.77 6.87
CA VAL A 419 20.10 3.48 7.58
C VAL A 419 18.82 2.69 7.43
N CYS A 420 17.65 3.33 7.54
CA CYS A 420 16.36 2.69 7.29
C CYS A 420 16.23 2.18 5.83
N GLU A 421 16.80 2.86 4.83
CA GLU A 421 16.81 2.40 3.44
C GLU A 421 17.57 1.08 3.30
N VAL A 422 18.71 0.94 4.01
CA VAL A 422 19.49 -0.31 4.04
C VAL A 422 18.73 -1.43 4.74
N VAL A 423 18.12 -1.14 5.90
CA VAL A 423 17.28 -2.11 6.63
C VAL A 423 16.11 -2.59 5.78
N PHE A 424 15.45 -1.69 5.04
CA PHE A 424 14.40 -2.04 4.10
C PHE A 424 14.90 -2.99 3.00
N CYS A 425 16.07 -2.72 2.41
CA CYS A 425 16.65 -3.62 1.41
C CYS A 425 16.93 -5.02 1.98
N LEU A 426 17.34 -5.13 3.25
CA LEU A 426 17.53 -6.41 3.94
C LEU A 426 16.21 -7.16 4.15
N PHE A 427 15.13 -6.46 4.53
CA PHE A 427 13.79 -7.06 4.64
C PHE A 427 13.28 -7.56 3.28
N ILE A 428 13.48 -6.81 2.21
CA ILE A 428 13.08 -7.26 0.87
C ILE A 428 13.89 -8.49 0.45
N LEU A 429 15.19 -8.54 0.73
CA LEU A 429 15.99 -9.74 0.46
C LEU A 429 15.49 -10.95 1.26
N TYR A 430 15.17 -10.74 2.55
CA TYR A 430 14.56 -11.77 3.40
C TYR A 430 13.26 -12.32 2.78
N TYR A 431 12.31 -11.45 2.41
CA TYR A 431 11.05 -11.87 1.80
C TYR A 431 11.24 -12.49 0.41
N VAL A 432 12.18 -12.02 -0.42
CA VAL A 432 12.48 -12.66 -1.72
C VAL A 432 12.92 -14.12 -1.52
N VAL A 433 13.79 -14.38 -0.55
CA VAL A 433 14.25 -15.75 -0.26
C VAL A 433 13.10 -16.62 0.24
N GLU A 434 12.28 -16.09 1.15
CA GLU A 434 11.08 -16.75 1.69
C GLU A 434 10.10 -17.13 0.56
N GLU A 435 9.67 -16.16 -0.25
CA GLU A 435 8.73 -16.38 -1.36
C GLU A 435 9.26 -17.40 -2.38
N VAL A 436 10.56 -17.32 -2.73
CA VAL A 436 11.16 -18.25 -3.69
C VAL A 436 11.19 -19.68 -3.14
N LEU A 437 11.44 -19.87 -1.85
CA LEU A 437 11.40 -21.18 -1.20
C LEU A 437 9.97 -21.75 -1.19
N GLU A 438 8.98 -20.95 -0.82
CA GLU A 438 7.57 -21.37 -0.77
C GLU A 438 7.02 -21.72 -2.16
N ILE A 439 7.34 -20.90 -3.18
CA ILE A 439 7.00 -21.18 -4.57
C ILE A 439 7.69 -22.46 -5.06
N HIS A 440 8.92 -22.73 -4.65
CA HIS A 440 9.62 -23.95 -5.06
C HIS A 440 8.99 -25.22 -4.48
N ILE A 441 8.50 -25.16 -3.23
CA ILE A 441 7.86 -26.27 -2.54
C ILE A 441 6.44 -26.51 -3.08
N HIS A 442 5.61 -25.47 -3.11
CA HIS A 442 4.17 -25.57 -3.39
C HIS A 442 3.78 -25.34 -4.86
N ARG A 443 4.72 -24.85 -5.69
CA ARG A 443 4.57 -24.61 -7.13
C ARG A 443 3.29 -23.84 -7.48
N LEU A 444 2.36 -24.48 -8.20
CA LEU A 444 1.12 -23.87 -8.68
C LEU A 444 0.03 -23.79 -7.60
N HIS A 445 0.14 -24.56 -6.51
CA HIS A 445 -0.83 -24.49 -5.42
C HIS A 445 -0.71 -23.16 -4.66
N TYR A 446 0.50 -22.60 -4.62
CA TYR A 446 0.81 -21.32 -3.98
C TYR A 446 -0.06 -20.17 -4.49
N PHE A 447 -0.27 -20.09 -5.81
CA PHE A 447 -1.00 -18.99 -6.46
C PHE A 447 -2.53 -19.06 -6.28
N LYS A 448 -3.08 -20.10 -5.64
CA LYS A 448 -4.52 -20.14 -5.31
C LYS A 448 -4.88 -19.26 -4.11
N SER A 449 -3.92 -18.98 -3.22
CA SER A 449 -4.14 -18.11 -2.06
C SER A 449 -4.02 -16.63 -2.46
N MET A 450 -5.07 -15.86 -2.17
CA MET A 450 -5.09 -14.41 -2.42
C MET A 450 -3.98 -13.67 -1.65
N TRP A 451 -3.68 -14.11 -0.43
CA TRP A 451 -2.66 -13.50 0.42
C TRP A 451 -1.26 -13.72 -0.13
N ASN A 452 -0.98 -14.93 -0.62
CA ASN A 452 0.30 -15.28 -1.22
C ASN A 452 0.54 -14.49 -2.51
N CYS A 453 -0.51 -14.24 -3.30
CA CYS A 453 -0.44 -13.35 -4.46
C CYS A 453 -0.12 -11.90 -4.07
N LEU A 454 -0.73 -11.40 -2.99
CA LEU A 454 -0.43 -10.08 -2.44
C LEU A 454 1.03 -9.98 -1.96
N ASP A 455 1.57 -11.04 -1.37
CA ASP A 455 2.95 -11.11 -0.88
C ASP A 455 3.95 -11.02 -2.04
N VAL A 456 3.74 -11.80 -3.10
CA VAL A 456 4.52 -11.71 -4.35
C VAL A 456 4.42 -10.32 -4.99
N LEU A 457 3.22 -9.72 -5.00
CA LEU A 457 3.02 -8.38 -5.56
C LEU A 457 3.83 -7.32 -4.80
N ILE A 458 3.79 -7.33 -3.45
CA ILE A 458 4.55 -6.39 -2.61
C ILE A 458 6.04 -6.54 -2.86
N VAL A 459 6.55 -7.78 -2.90
CA VAL A 459 7.97 -8.05 -3.16
C VAL A 459 8.37 -7.59 -4.57
N ALA A 460 7.58 -7.89 -5.59
CA ALA A 460 7.84 -7.48 -6.97
C ALA A 460 7.89 -5.95 -7.11
N LEU A 461 6.90 -5.24 -6.58
CA LEU A 461 6.87 -3.77 -6.59
C LEU A 461 8.06 -3.18 -5.83
N SER A 462 8.44 -3.76 -4.70
CA SER A 462 9.57 -3.30 -3.88
C SER A 462 10.91 -3.46 -4.60
N VAL A 463 11.14 -4.57 -5.31
CA VAL A 463 12.36 -4.76 -6.12
C VAL A 463 12.44 -3.70 -7.22
N VAL A 464 11.34 -3.45 -7.93
CA VAL A 464 11.28 -2.39 -8.96
C VAL A 464 11.55 -1.01 -8.35
N ALA A 465 11.00 -0.72 -7.16
CA ALA A 465 11.26 0.53 -6.44
C ALA A 465 12.72 0.71 -6.03
N ILE A 466 13.40 -0.35 -5.59
CA ILE A 466 14.84 -0.31 -5.28
C ILE A 466 15.63 0.02 -6.55
N VAL A 467 15.34 -0.67 -7.67
CA VAL A 467 16.02 -0.41 -8.96
C VAL A 467 15.79 1.03 -9.41
N MET A 468 14.55 1.54 -9.36
CA MET A 468 14.24 2.93 -9.71
C MET A 468 14.93 3.94 -8.78
N ASN A 469 15.06 3.65 -7.49
CA ASN A 469 15.76 4.54 -6.56
C ASN A 469 17.26 4.64 -6.86
N ILE A 470 17.89 3.52 -7.22
CA ILE A 470 19.31 3.47 -7.62
C ILE A 470 19.52 4.27 -8.91
N THR A 471 18.72 4.01 -9.95
CA THR A 471 18.84 4.73 -11.24
C THR A 471 18.58 6.23 -11.08
N ARG A 472 17.57 6.60 -10.29
CA ARG A 472 17.26 8.00 -9.96
C ARG A 472 18.42 8.69 -9.26
N THR A 473 19.03 8.04 -8.28
CA THR A 473 20.16 8.61 -7.52
C THR A 473 21.42 8.73 -8.39
N ALA A 474 21.68 7.74 -9.25
CA ALA A 474 22.79 7.80 -10.22
C ALA A 474 22.59 8.94 -11.23
N MET A 475 21.40 9.06 -11.80
CA MET A 475 21.05 10.13 -12.75
C MET A 475 21.14 11.51 -12.10
N ALA A 476 20.62 11.67 -10.87
CA ALA A 476 20.69 12.93 -10.13
C ALA A 476 22.13 13.39 -9.89
N ARG A 477 23.03 12.47 -9.51
CA ARG A 477 24.46 12.79 -9.32
C ARG A 477 25.10 13.28 -10.61
N ASN A 478 24.90 12.57 -11.72
CA ASN A 478 25.49 12.92 -13.02
C ASN A 478 24.98 14.29 -13.52
N LEU A 479 23.67 14.53 -13.43
CA LEU A 479 23.06 15.80 -13.85
C LEU A 479 23.50 16.97 -12.97
N LEU A 480 23.58 16.77 -11.66
CA LEU A 480 24.03 17.80 -10.73
C LEU A 480 25.50 18.16 -10.98
N SER A 481 26.38 17.17 -11.21
CA SER A 481 27.78 17.44 -11.55
C SER A 481 27.92 18.23 -12.85
N GLY A 482 27.14 17.91 -13.89
CA GLY A 482 27.18 18.65 -15.16
C GLY A 482 26.63 20.08 -15.05
N LEU A 483 25.66 20.31 -14.17
CA LEU A 483 25.16 21.67 -13.90
C LEU A 483 26.17 22.53 -13.15
N LEU A 484 26.93 21.94 -12.22
CA LEU A 484 27.98 22.65 -11.49
C LEU A 484 29.15 23.04 -12.41
N GLU A 485 29.40 22.26 -13.47
CA GLU A 485 30.40 22.57 -14.49
C GLU A 485 29.92 23.69 -15.44
N ASN A 486 28.64 23.66 -15.85
CA ASN A 486 28.04 24.65 -16.76
C ASN A 486 26.82 25.34 -16.15
N TYR A 487 27.05 26.35 -15.31
CA TYR A 487 25.97 27.05 -14.59
C TYR A 487 25.07 27.94 -15.47
N THR A 488 25.47 28.24 -16.70
CA THR A 488 24.73 29.08 -17.65
C THR A 488 23.79 28.30 -18.56
N ALA A 489 23.96 26.99 -18.68
CA ALA A 489 23.13 26.14 -19.51
C ALA A 489 21.82 25.74 -18.81
N HIS A 490 20.78 25.43 -19.59
CA HIS A 490 19.52 24.91 -19.06
C HIS A 490 19.72 23.53 -18.40
N PRO A 491 19.29 23.35 -17.14
CA PRO A 491 19.41 22.06 -16.45
C PRO A 491 18.36 21.06 -16.95
N ARG A 492 18.82 19.88 -17.37
CA ARG A 492 17.96 18.80 -17.87
C ARG A 492 17.41 17.94 -16.74
N PHE A 493 16.45 18.45 -15.96
CA PHE A 493 15.85 17.72 -14.83
C PHE A 493 14.53 17.00 -15.13
N GLU A 494 13.96 17.12 -16.33
CA GLU A 494 12.70 16.46 -16.67
C GLU A 494 12.72 14.94 -16.45
N PRO A 495 13.65 14.16 -17.03
CA PRO A 495 13.61 12.71 -16.89
C PRO A 495 13.72 12.27 -15.43
N LEU A 496 14.48 13.03 -14.64
CA LEU A 496 14.63 12.85 -13.21
C LEU A 496 13.30 13.14 -12.46
N ALA A 497 12.60 14.21 -12.82
CA ALA A 497 11.31 14.56 -12.24
C ALA A 497 10.24 13.51 -12.57
N ASN A 498 10.18 13.03 -13.81
CA ASN A 498 9.28 11.95 -14.22
C ASN A 498 9.57 10.65 -13.45
N LEU A 499 10.84 10.27 -13.34
CA LEU A 499 11.25 9.11 -12.56
C LEU A 499 10.90 9.26 -11.07
N GLN A 500 10.98 10.48 -10.51
CA GLN A 500 10.56 10.76 -9.13
C GLN A 500 9.05 10.61 -8.93
N VAL A 501 8.22 11.05 -9.89
CA VAL A 501 6.76 10.87 -9.84
C VAL A 501 6.41 9.38 -9.86
N GLN A 502 7.00 8.62 -10.79
CA GLN A 502 6.77 7.18 -10.89
C GLN A 502 7.23 6.43 -9.63
N PHE A 503 8.39 6.82 -9.08
CA PHE A 503 8.85 6.28 -7.80
C PHE A 503 7.87 6.58 -6.66
N ASN A 504 7.35 7.80 -6.56
CA ASN A 504 6.39 8.17 -5.50
C ASN A 504 5.07 7.38 -5.63
N ASN A 505 4.55 7.24 -6.85
CA ASN A 505 3.34 6.46 -7.12
C ASN A 505 3.53 4.98 -6.73
N MET A 506 4.67 4.40 -7.07
CA MET A 506 4.99 3.02 -6.71
C MET A 506 5.21 2.85 -5.21
N ALA A 507 5.90 3.78 -4.55
CA ALA A 507 6.07 3.78 -3.10
C ALA A 507 4.72 3.86 -2.38
N ALA A 508 3.80 4.73 -2.83
CA ALA A 508 2.45 4.83 -2.29
C ALA A 508 1.66 3.53 -2.47
N ALA A 509 1.76 2.88 -3.63
CA ALA A 509 1.13 1.58 -3.88
C ALA A 509 1.69 0.48 -2.94
N ILE A 510 3.00 0.42 -2.74
CA ILE A 510 3.64 -0.53 -1.80
C ILE A 510 3.12 -0.32 -0.38
N VAL A 511 3.06 0.93 0.09
CA VAL A 511 2.51 1.27 1.42
C VAL A 511 1.05 0.82 1.52
N PHE A 512 0.23 1.12 0.52
CA PHE A 512 -1.17 0.74 0.50
C PHE A 512 -1.37 -0.78 0.61
N PHE A 513 -0.69 -1.56 -0.23
CA PHE A 513 -0.77 -3.03 -0.17
C PHE A 513 -0.20 -3.58 1.14
N SER A 514 0.83 -2.93 1.70
CA SER A 514 1.39 -3.31 3.01
C SER A 514 0.37 -3.10 4.14
N TRP A 515 -0.41 -2.02 4.10
CA TRP A 515 -1.52 -1.83 5.04
C TRP A 515 -2.64 -2.86 4.84
N VAL A 516 -3.00 -3.18 3.59
CA VAL A 516 -4.00 -4.22 3.30
C VAL A 516 -3.56 -5.60 3.83
N LYS A 517 -2.28 -5.95 3.70
CA LYS A 517 -1.73 -7.21 4.24
C LYS A 517 -1.85 -7.31 5.77
N LEU A 518 -1.97 -6.19 6.49
CA LEU A 518 -2.24 -6.21 7.94
C LEU A 518 -3.54 -6.97 8.27
N PHE A 519 -4.54 -6.97 7.38
CA PHE A 519 -5.79 -7.71 7.59
C PHE A 519 -5.57 -9.23 7.76
N LYS A 520 -4.55 -9.81 7.12
CA LYS A 520 -4.17 -11.23 7.32
C LYS A 520 -3.90 -11.52 8.81
N PHE A 521 -3.20 -10.61 9.48
CA PHE A 521 -2.84 -10.74 10.89
C PHE A 521 -3.94 -10.26 11.86
N ILE A 522 -4.96 -9.53 11.41
CA ILE A 522 -6.08 -9.10 12.26
C ILE A 522 -7.14 -10.21 12.42
N ASN A 523 -7.12 -11.22 11.54
CA ASN A 523 -8.04 -12.35 11.56
C ASN A 523 -7.89 -13.29 12.78
N PHE A 524 -7.02 -12.98 13.76
CA PHE A 524 -6.96 -13.72 15.03
C PHE A 524 -8.23 -13.54 15.89
N ASN A 525 -8.98 -12.45 15.71
CA ASN A 525 -10.23 -12.27 16.43
C ASN A 525 -11.39 -12.96 15.69
N LYS A 526 -12.20 -13.75 16.40
CA LYS A 526 -13.37 -14.47 15.87
C LYS A 526 -14.31 -13.54 15.09
N THR A 527 -14.52 -12.31 15.56
CA THR A 527 -15.40 -11.33 14.90
C THR A 527 -14.82 -10.80 13.58
N MET A 528 -13.50 -10.61 13.51
CA MET A 528 -12.83 -10.15 12.28
C MET A 528 -12.70 -11.27 11.25
N ASN A 529 -12.42 -12.50 11.72
CA ASN A 529 -12.42 -13.67 10.84
C ASN A 529 -13.80 -13.91 10.21
N GLN A 530 -14.89 -13.64 10.95
CA GLN A 530 -16.25 -13.71 10.41
C GLN A 530 -16.44 -12.72 9.24
N LEU A 531 -15.95 -11.48 9.36
CA LEU A 531 -16.03 -10.47 8.29
C LEU A 531 -15.18 -10.87 7.07
N SER A 532 -13.94 -11.33 7.29
CA SER A 532 -13.05 -11.78 6.21
C SER A 532 -13.61 -13.01 5.48
N SER A 533 -14.17 -13.98 6.21
CA SER A 533 -14.79 -15.17 5.64
C SER A 533 -16.05 -14.83 4.84
N THR A 534 -16.88 -13.91 5.35
CA THR A 534 -18.04 -13.37 4.61
C THR A 534 -17.62 -12.78 3.26
N MET A 535 -16.60 -11.92 3.27
CA MET A 535 -16.08 -11.28 2.05
C MET A 535 -15.53 -12.30 1.05
N SER A 536 -14.81 -13.33 1.52
CA SER A 536 -14.28 -14.38 0.66
C SER A 536 -15.36 -15.28 0.06
N ARG A 537 -16.44 -15.57 0.82
CA ARG A 537 -17.55 -16.43 0.36
C ARG A 537 -18.43 -15.69 -0.65
N CYS A 538 -18.75 -14.42 -0.39
CA CYS A 538 -19.58 -13.62 -1.30
C CYS A 538 -18.82 -13.15 -2.55
N ALA A 539 -17.48 -13.16 -2.54
CA ALA A 539 -16.67 -12.67 -3.66
C ALA A 539 -17.04 -13.29 -5.01
N LYS A 540 -17.39 -14.59 -5.06
CA LYS A 540 -17.78 -15.25 -6.32
C LYS A 540 -19.09 -14.69 -6.88
N ASP A 541 -20.10 -14.53 -6.02
CA ASP A 541 -21.40 -13.99 -6.42
C ASP A 541 -21.30 -12.49 -6.73
N LEU A 542 -20.45 -11.78 -5.97
CA LEU A 542 -20.13 -10.38 -6.19
C LEU A 542 -19.45 -10.15 -7.54
N VAL A 543 -18.49 -11.00 -7.94
CA VAL A 543 -17.85 -10.92 -9.25
C VAL A 543 -18.86 -11.16 -10.36
N GLY A 544 -19.76 -12.14 -10.20
CA GLY A 544 -20.85 -12.39 -11.15
C GLY A 544 -21.77 -11.17 -11.30
N PHE A 545 -22.19 -10.57 -10.19
CA PHE A 545 -23.00 -9.36 -10.19
C PHE A 545 -22.24 -8.14 -10.73
N ALA A 546 -20.96 -7.97 -10.40
CA ALA A 546 -20.13 -6.86 -10.86
C ALA A 546 -20.04 -6.83 -12.39
N ILE A 547 -19.99 -7.99 -13.06
CA ILE A 547 -20.03 -8.05 -14.52
C ILE A 547 -21.34 -7.48 -15.05
N MET A 548 -22.48 -7.85 -14.46
CA MET A 548 -23.79 -7.30 -14.85
C MET A 548 -23.86 -5.78 -14.60
N PHE A 549 -23.36 -5.33 -13.45
CA PHE A 549 -23.26 -3.91 -13.11
C PHE A 549 -22.43 -3.14 -14.15
N PHE A 550 -21.22 -3.61 -14.48
CA PHE A 550 -20.33 -2.93 -15.42
C PHE A 550 -20.89 -2.89 -16.84
N ILE A 551 -21.66 -3.89 -17.27
CA ILE A 551 -22.34 -3.86 -18.58
C ILE A 551 -23.32 -2.69 -18.64
N ILE A 552 -24.19 -2.56 -17.63
CA ILE A 552 -25.17 -1.46 -17.56
C ILE A 552 -24.45 -0.12 -17.40
N PHE A 553 -23.46 -0.07 -16.51
CA PHE A 553 -22.67 1.13 -16.23
C PHE A 553 -21.96 1.66 -17.49
N LEU A 554 -21.26 0.79 -18.23
CA LEU A 554 -20.57 1.16 -19.47
C LEU A 554 -21.56 1.52 -20.60
N ALA A 555 -22.73 0.88 -20.66
CA ALA A 555 -23.78 1.26 -21.61
C ALA A 555 -24.26 2.70 -21.37
N TYR A 556 -24.49 3.07 -20.10
CA TYR A 556 -24.78 4.46 -19.75
C TYR A 556 -23.59 5.38 -20.01
N ALA A 557 -22.34 4.93 -19.80
CA ALA A 557 -21.15 5.75 -20.06
C ALA A 557 -21.03 6.10 -21.54
N GLN A 558 -21.27 5.11 -22.40
CA GLN A 558 -21.29 5.30 -23.85
C GLN A 558 -22.46 6.19 -24.29
N LEU A 559 -23.65 6.02 -23.70
CA LEU A 559 -24.79 6.90 -23.95
C LEU A 559 -24.46 8.35 -23.57
N ALA A 560 -23.88 8.56 -22.40
CA ALA A 560 -23.51 9.89 -21.91
C ALA A 560 -22.44 10.55 -22.79
N TYR A 561 -21.43 9.79 -23.22
CA TYR A 561 -20.40 10.27 -24.13
C TYR A 561 -20.99 10.72 -25.48
N LEU A 562 -21.91 9.94 -26.05
CA LEU A 562 -22.54 10.27 -27.33
C LEU A 562 -23.51 11.46 -27.24
N VAL A 563 -24.22 11.62 -26.12
CA VAL A 563 -25.22 12.69 -25.93
C VAL A 563 -24.59 13.99 -25.45
N PHE A 564 -23.71 13.94 -24.46
CA PHE A 564 -23.17 15.12 -23.76
C PHE A 564 -21.72 15.44 -24.12
N GLY A 565 -20.99 14.54 -24.81
CA GLY A 565 -19.56 14.70 -25.02
C GLY A 565 -19.14 15.92 -25.83
N THR A 566 -20.05 16.54 -26.60
CA THR A 566 -19.80 17.78 -27.35
C THR A 566 -20.08 19.06 -26.57
N GLN A 567 -20.85 18.97 -25.48
CA GLN A 567 -21.37 20.14 -24.74
C GLN A 567 -20.75 20.26 -23.34
N VAL A 568 -20.55 19.13 -22.67
CA VAL A 568 -20.18 19.09 -21.25
C VAL A 568 -18.77 18.53 -21.07
N ASN A 569 -17.88 19.29 -20.41
CA ASN A 569 -16.49 18.90 -20.22
C ASN A 569 -16.33 17.61 -19.40
N ASP A 570 -17.20 17.39 -18.41
CA ASP A 570 -17.22 16.17 -17.59
C ASP A 570 -17.49 14.88 -18.42
N PHE A 571 -18.05 15.02 -19.63
CA PHE A 571 -18.28 13.92 -20.57
C PHE A 571 -17.42 13.99 -21.84
N SER A 572 -16.40 14.86 -21.87
CA SER A 572 -15.56 15.14 -23.05
C SER A 572 -14.82 13.93 -23.64
N SER A 573 -14.42 12.98 -22.79
CA SER A 573 -13.80 11.71 -23.19
C SER A 573 -14.51 10.55 -22.56
N PHE A 574 -14.49 9.37 -23.20
CA PHE A 574 -15.12 8.17 -22.66
C PHE A 574 -14.60 7.82 -21.24
N GLN A 575 -13.30 8.02 -20.98
CA GLN A 575 -12.73 7.83 -19.65
C GLN A 575 -13.25 8.86 -18.63
N ALA A 576 -13.35 10.13 -19.01
CA ALA A 576 -13.96 11.15 -18.16
C ALA A 576 -15.43 10.82 -17.87
N SER A 577 -16.19 10.36 -18.86
CA SER A 577 -17.60 9.94 -18.68
C SER A 577 -17.76 8.84 -17.63
N ILE A 578 -16.88 7.83 -17.62
CA ILE A 578 -16.85 6.76 -16.62
C ILE A 578 -16.61 7.35 -15.21
N LEU A 579 -15.65 8.27 -15.07
CA LEU A 579 -15.33 8.90 -13.79
C LEU A 579 -16.47 9.80 -13.29
N THR A 580 -17.08 10.56 -14.20
CA THR A 580 -18.23 11.42 -13.90
C THR A 580 -19.43 10.60 -13.42
N GLN A 581 -19.66 9.42 -13.98
CA GLN A 581 -20.71 8.53 -13.46
C GLN A 581 -20.46 8.04 -12.04
N PHE A 582 -19.21 7.73 -11.68
CA PHE A 582 -18.89 7.44 -10.28
C PHE A 582 -19.12 8.66 -9.38
N ARG A 583 -18.81 9.89 -9.84
CA ARG A 583 -19.11 11.12 -9.10
C ARG A 583 -20.62 11.30 -8.89
N ILE A 584 -21.45 11.01 -9.90
CA ILE A 584 -22.91 11.03 -9.78
C ILE A 584 -23.38 10.03 -8.71
N ILE A 585 -22.83 8.82 -8.65
CA ILE A 585 -23.17 7.82 -7.60
C ILE A 585 -22.83 8.34 -6.19
N LEU A 586 -21.72 9.09 -6.06
CA LEU A 586 -21.30 9.71 -4.79
C LEU A 586 -22.13 10.97 -4.44
N GLY A 587 -22.95 11.47 -5.36
CA GLY A 587 -23.77 12.66 -5.19
C GLY A 587 -23.10 13.99 -5.59
N ASP A 588 -21.94 13.94 -6.24
CA ASP A 588 -21.25 15.11 -6.80
C ASP A 588 -21.54 15.22 -8.31
N PHE A 589 -22.43 16.14 -8.69
CA PHE A 589 -22.81 16.34 -10.10
C PHE A 589 -23.27 17.76 -10.37
N ASN A 590 -22.93 18.29 -11.55
CA ASN A 590 -23.42 19.58 -12.03
C ASN A 590 -24.64 19.37 -12.95
N PHE A 591 -25.83 19.20 -12.36
CA PHE A 591 -27.06 18.98 -13.12
C PHE A 591 -27.38 20.10 -14.13
N PRO A 592 -27.17 21.40 -13.82
CA PRO A 592 -27.34 22.48 -14.80
C PRO A 592 -26.62 22.28 -16.14
N GLU A 593 -25.41 21.70 -16.13
CA GLU A 593 -24.67 21.42 -17.38
C GLU A 593 -25.31 20.26 -18.17
N ILE A 594 -25.90 19.29 -17.49
CA ILE A 594 -26.58 18.15 -18.10
C ILE A 594 -27.93 18.56 -18.71
N GLU A 595 -28.57 19.59 -18.14
CA GLU A 595 -29.85 20.15 -18.62
C GLU A 595 -29.70 21.00 -19.88
N GLU A 596 -28.48 21.26 -20.38
CA GLU A 596 -28.29 21.91 -21.69
C GLU A 596 -29.01 21.17 -22.83
N ASN A 597 -29.11 19.83 -22.71
CA ASN A 597 -30.07 19.06 -23.49
C ASN A 597 -31.37 18.84 -22.68
N PRO A 598 -32.42 19.64 -22.92
CA PRO A 598 -33.58 19.72 -22.02
C PRO A 598 -34.42 18.44 -21.97
N VAL A 599 -34.28 17.55 -22.96
CA VAL A 599 -35.07 16.30 -23.02
C VAL A 599 -34.23 15.11 -22.58
N LEU A 600 -33.10 14.87 -23.24
CA LEU A 600 -32.28 13.69 -22.96
C LEU A 600 -31.51 13.78 -21.64
N GLY A 601 -31.15 15.00 -21.19
CA GLY A 601 -30.46 15.25 -19.93
C GLY A 601 -31.20 14.70 -18.72
N PRO A 602 -32.40 15.22 -18.40
CA PRO A 602 -33.18 14.76 -17.26
C PRO A 602 -33.59 13.28 -17.33
N ILE A 603 -33.87 12.77 -18.54
CA ILE A 603 -34.21 11.34 -18.76
C ILE A 603 -33.01 10.45 -18.44
N TYR A 604 -31.83 10.78 -18.97
CA TYR A 604 -30.59 10.07 -18.67
C TYR A 604 -30.33 10.07 -17.16
N PHE A 605 -30.34 11.24 -16.53
CA PHE A 605 -30.02 11.37 -15.11
C PHE A 605 -31.00 10.60 -14.22
N THR A 606 -32.31 10.76 -14.47
CA THR A 606 -33.37 10.11 -13.67
C THR A 606 -33.32 8.60 -13.82
N THR A 607 -33.17 8.09 -15.04
CA THR A 607 -33.07 6.64 -15.27
C THR A 607 -31.77 6.06 -14.71
N PHE A 608 -30.65 6.75 -14.88
CA PHE A 608 -29.36 6.33 -14.31
C PHE A 608 -29.44 6.22 -12.78
N VAL A 609 -29.90 7.27 -12.10
CA VAL A 609 -30.06 7.24 -10.63
C VAL A 609 -31.02 6.12 -10.23
N PHE A 610 -32.13 5.95 -10.95
CA PHE A 610 -33.10 4.91 -10.62
C PHE A 610 -32.50 3.49 -10.70
N PHE A 611 -31.90 3.13 -11.84
CA PHE A 611 -31.36 1.79 -12.05
C PHE A 611 -30.10 1.52 -11.22
N ILE A 612 -29.18 2.47 -11.15
CA ILE A 612 -27.89 2.26 -10.48
C ILE A 612 -28.02 2.36 -8.96
N PHE A 613 -28.73 3.38 -8.46
CA PHE A 613 -28.87 3.59 -7.02
C PHE A 613 -29.94 2.70 -6.40
N PHE A 614 -31.18 2.68 -6.92
CA PHE A 614 -32.24 1.92 -6.25
C PHE A 614 -32.23 0.42 -6.55
N ILE A 615 -31.79 0.00 -7.73
CA ILE A 615 -31.80 -1.43 -8.08
C ILE A 615 -30.43 -2.04 -7.78
N LEU A 616 -29.37 -1.56 -8.43
CA LEU A 616 -28.08 -2.24 -8.41
C LEU A 616 -27.35 -2.12 -7.06
N MET A 617 -27.34 -0.95 -6.40
CA MET A 617 -26.74 -0.83 -5.06
C MET A 617 -27.50 -1.65 -4.00
N ASN A 618 -28.83 -1.71 -4.07
CA ASN A 618 -29.60 -2.51 -3.12
C ASN A 618 -29.40 -4.01 -3.33
N MET A 619 -29.20 -4.45 -4.58
CA MET A 619 -28.87 -5.84 -4.88
C MET A 619 -27.47 -6.22 -4.35
N PHE A 620 -26.49 -5.31 -4.48
CA PHE A 620 -25.16 -5.48 -3.89
C PHE A 620 -25.24 -5.70 -2.36
N LEU A 621 -26.01 -4.87 -1.67
CA LEU A 621 -26.22 -4.99 -0.22
C LEU A 621 -26.95 -6.29 0.16
N ALA A 622 -27.91 -6.72 -0.65
CA ALA A 622 -28.65 -7.96 -0.41
C ALA A 622 -27.74 -9.19 -0.47
N ILE A 623 -26.87 -9.30 -1.49
CA ILE A 623 -25.91 -10.40 -1.62
C ILE A 623 -24.99 -10.47 -0.40
N ILE A 624 -24.42 -9.33 0.01
CA ILE A 624 -23.52 -9.27 1.17
C ILE A 624 -24.26 -9.66 2.46
N ASN A 625 -25.48 -9.17 2.66
CA ASN A 625 -26.25 -9.43 3.89
C ASN A 625 -26.67 -10.90 4.01
N ASP A 626 -27.00 -11.55 2.88
CA ASP A 626 -27.34 -12.97 2.85
C ASP A 626 -26.13 -13.84 3.23
N THR A 627 -24.99 -13.63 2.57
CA THR A 627 -23.76 -14.36 2.89
C THR A 627 -23.27 -14.07 4.31
N TYR A 628 -23.42 -12.83 4.80
CA TYR A 628 -23.07 -12.48 6.18
C TYR A 628 -23.91 -13.25 7.19
N SER A 629 -25.21 -13.36 6.93
CA SER A 629 -26.14 -14.10 7.78
C SER A 629 -25.83 -15.60 7.78
N GLU A 630 -25.47 -16.16 6.63
CA GLU A 630 -25.03 -17.55 6.48
C GLU A 630 -23.74 -17.83 7.27
N VAL A 631 -22.69 -17.01 7.07
CA VAL A 631 -21.42 -17.18 7.80
C VAL A 631 -21.59 -16.97 9.30
N LYS A 632 -22.48 -16.05 9.71
CA LYS A 632 -22.82 -15.87 11.14
C LYS A 632 -23.47 -17.12 11.72
N ALA A 633 -24.36 -17.78 10.99
CA ALA A 633 -25.00 -19.03 11.41
C ALA A 633 -23.97 -20.16 11.54
N ASP A 634 -23.12 -20.37 10.52
CA ASP A 634 -22.05 -21.38 10.53
C ASP A 634 -21.08 -21.17 11.71
N MET A 635 -20.66 -19.93 11.97
CA MET A 635 -19.74 -19.58 13.05
C MET A 635 -20.36 -19.65 14.46
N SER A 636 -21.69 -19.60 14.56
CA SER A 636 -22.41 -19.85 15.80
C SER A 636 -22.50 -21.35 16.12
N GLN A 637 -22.49 -22.18 15.08
CA GLN A 637 -22.54 -23.64 15.19
C GLN A 637 -21.15 -24.25 15.46
N GLN A 638 -20.07 -23.58 15.01
CA GLN A 638 -18.70 -23.90 15.38
C GLN A 638 -18.46 -23.57 16.88
N ARG A 639 -18.43 -24.62 17.72
CA ARG A 639 -18.06 -24.55 19.14
C ARG A 639 -16.74 -23.79 19.28
N SER A 640 -16.71 -22.88 20.25
CA SER A 640 -15.63 -21.94 20.53
C SER A 640 -14.24 -22.58 20.51
N GLU A 641 -13.49 -22.40 19.41
CA GLU A 641 -12.02 -22.42 19.41
C GLU A 641 -11.46 -21.20 20.17
N MET A 642 -12.01 -20.89 21.36
CA MET A 642 -11.55 -19.81 22.25
C MET A 642 -10.24 -20.16 22.99
N GLU A 643 -9.44 -21.07 22.45
CA GLU A 643 -8.16 -21.42 23.06
C GLU A 643 -7.08 -20.38 22.73
N MET A 644 -7.12 -19.71 21.58
CA MET A 644 -6.00 -18.90 21.10
C MET A 644 -5.85 -17.55 21.83
N THR A 645 -6.96 -16.84 22.07
CA THR A 645 -6.95 -15.58 22.84
C THR A 645 -6.58 -15.80 24.30
N ASP A 646 -7.03 -16.92 24.89
CA ASP A 646 -6.66 -17.31 26.25
C ASP A 646 -5.20 -17.75 26.36
N LEU A 647 -4.65 -18.38 25.32
CA LEU A 647 -3.22 -18.73 25.25
C LEU A 647 -2.33 -17.48 25.07
N ILE A 648 -2.74 -16.52 24.24
CA ILE A 648 -2.01 -15.23 24.11
C ILE A 648 -2.11 -14.44 25.42
N LYS A 649 -3.27 -14.43 26.08
CA LYS A 649 -3.44 -13.82 27.41
C LYS A 649 -2.57 -14.49 28.46
N LYS A 650 -2.47 -15.83 28.46
CA LYS A 650 -1.54 -16.60 29.30
C LYS A 650 -0.08 -16.29 28.97
N GLY A 651 0.28 -16.17 27.69
CA GLY A 651 1.63 -15.82 27.21
C GLY A 651 2.06 -14.40 27.59
N CYS A 652 1.20 -13.41 27.38
CA CYS A 652 1.41 -12.02 27.82
C CYS A 652 1.48 -11.91 29.33
N ASN A 653 0.62 -12.62 30.08
CA ASN A 653 0.70 -12.66 31.54
C ASN A 653 2.02 -13.29 32.01
N LYS A 654 2.47 -14.39 31.38
CA LYS A 654 3.75 -15.03 31.68
C LYS A 654 4.95 -14.15 31.34
N ALA A 655 4.88 -13.40 30.24
CA ALA A 655 5.91 -12.43 29.84
C ALA A 655 5.94 -11.19 30.76
N LEU A 656 4.78 -10.67 31.17
CA LEU A 656 4.64 -9.57 32.14
C LEU A 656 5.14 -9.98 33.53
N MET A 657 4.88 -11.22 33.95
CA MET A 657 5.47 -11.81 35.17
C MET A 657 7.00 -11.93 35.04
N LYS A 658 7.52 -12.39 33.88
CA LYS A 658 8.97 -12.47 33.63
C LYS A 658 9.66 -11.10 33.57
N LEU A 659 8.98 -10.06 33.09
CA LEU A 659 9.52 -8.69 32.96
C LEU A 659 9.35 -7.83 34.23
N ARG A 660 8.94 -8.43 35.37
CA ARG A 660 8.68 -7.76 36.66
C ARG A 660 7.64 -6.61 36.60
N LEU A 661 6.79 -6.56 35.57
CA LEU A 661 5.79 -5.51 35.40
C LEU A 661 4.46 -5.82 36.10
N LYS A 662 4.26 -7.08 36.53
CA LYS A 662 3.09 -7.53 37.32
C LYS A 662 3.56 -8.25 38.57
N LYS A 663 3.07 -7.82 39.73
CA LYS A 663 3.34 -8.43 41.05
C LYS A 663 2.64 -9.80 41.12
N THR A 664 3.32 -10.80 41.67
CA THR A 664 2.73 -12.15 41.79
C THR A 664 1.73 -12.20 42.95
N ALA A 665 0.77 -13.13 42.92
CA ALA A 665 -0.12 -13.36 44.06
C ALA A 665 0.69 -13.65 45.35
N VAL A 666 1.84 -14.33 45.20
CA VAL A 666 2.81 -14.61 46.28
C VAL A 666 3.45 -13.32 46.82
N ASP A 667 3.86 -12.40 45.95
CA ASP A 667 4.41 -11.09 46.37
C ASP A 667 3.34 -10.24 47.08
N ASP A 668 2.10 -10.23 46.60
CA ASP A 668 1.00 -9.46 47.19
C ASP A 668 0.56 -10.01 48.56
N ILE A 669 0.54 -11.35 48.72
CA ILE A 669 0.29 -12.02 50.01
C ILE A 669 1.45 -11.78 50.98
N SER A 670 2.69 -11.86 50.52
CA SER A 670 3.88 -11.62 51.36
C SER A 670 3.96 -10.17 51.87
N ASP A 671 3.54 -9.20 51.06
CA ASP A 671 3.48 -7.79 51.47
C ASP A 671 2.32 -7.50 52.44
N SER A 672 1.16 -8.14 52.27
CA SER A 672 0.06 -8.09 53.24
C SER A 672 0.50 -8.64 54.60
N LEU A 673 1.20 -9.78 54.60
CA LEU A 673 1.74 -10.41 55.81
C LEU A 673 2.85 -9.59 56.46
N ARG A 674 3.64 -8.82 55.68
CA ARG A 674 4.67 -7.91 56.20
C ARG A 674 4.09 -6.61 56.78
N GLN A 675 3.00 -6.10 56.21
CA GLN A 675 2.30 -4.92 56.75
C GLN A 675 1.50 -5.24 58.01
N ALA A 676 0.95 -6.46 58.11
CA ALA A 676 0.19 -6.92 59.25
C ALA A 676 1.12 -7.64 60.25
N GLY A 677 1.83 -6.84 61.05
CA GLY A 677 2.79 -7.32 62.05
C GLY A 677 2.16 -8.19 63.14
N GLY A 678 2.15 -9.50 62.94
CA GLY A 678 2.18 -10.50 64.00
C GLY A 678 0.90 -11.28 64.29
N LYS A 679 -0.30 -10.75 63.99
CA LYS A 679 -1.58 -11.49 64.08
C LYS A 679 -2.59 -10.90 63.10
N VAL A 680 -2.91 -11.62 62.02
CA VAL A 680 -3.84 -11.17 60.99
C VAL A 680 -5.10 -12.02 61.05
N ASN A 681 -6.26 -11.39 61.20
CA ASN A 681 -7.54 -12.09 61.13
C ASN A 681 -7.86 -12.50 59.68
N PHE A 682 -8.44 -13.68 59.50
CA PHE A 682 -8.79 -14.25 58.19
C PHE A 682 -9.62 -13.29 57.33
N ASP A 683 -10.61 -12.62 57.93
CA ASP A 683 -11.49 -11.68 57.23
C ASP A 683 -10.75 -10.42 56.76
N GLU A 684 -9.71 -9.99 57.47
CA GLU A 684 -8.91 -8.81 57.14
C GLU A 684 -7.98 -9.10 55.95
N LEU A 685 -7.33 -10.28 55.94
CA LEU A 685 -6.50 -10.74 54.83
C LEU A 685 -7.34 -11.01 53.58
N ARG A 686 -8.55 -11.57 53.74
CA ARG A 686 -9.51 -11.77 52.64
C ARG A 686 -9.95 -10.45 52.02
N LEU A 687 -10.27 -9.44 52.84
CA LEU A 687 -10.66 -8.12 52.36
C LEU A 687 -9.51 -7.41 51.63
N ASP A 688 -8.27 -7.51 52.12
CA ASP A 688 -7.10 -6.91 51.46
C ASP A 688 -6.81 -7.57 50.10
N LEU A 689 -6.85 -8.91 50.02
CA LEU A 689 -6.65 -9.65 48.77
C LEU A 689 -7.77 -9.39 47.75
N LYS A 690 -9.01 -9.22 48.21
CA LYS A 690 -10.13 -8.80 47.37
C LYS A 690 -9.97 -7.36 46.89
N GLY A 691 -9.44 -6.47 47.74
CA GLY A 691 -9.08 -5.10 47.40
C GLY A 691 -7.96 -4.99 46.35
N LYS A 692 -7.04 -5.97 46.32
CA LYS A 692 -5.97 -6.11 45.31
C LYS A 692 -6.42 -6.81 44.01
N GLY A 693 -7.70 -7.21 43.91
CA GLY A 693 -8.32 -7.71 42.69
C GLY A 693 -8.29 -9.23 42.49
N HIS A 694 -7.99 -10.01 43.53
CA HIS A 694 -8.10 -11.47 43.49
C HIS A 694 -9.55 -11.94 43.61
N THR A 695 -9.90 -13.03 42.92
CA THR A 695 -11.25 -13.60 42.98
C THR A 695 -11.44 -14.43 44.25
N ASP A 696 -12.68 -14.48 44.75
CA ASP A 696 -13.03 -15.18 46.00
C ASP A 696 -12.69 -16.69 45.93
N ALA A 697 -12.76 -17.29 44.74
CA ALA A 697 -12.41 -18.68 44.49
C ALA A 697 -10.89 -18.93 44.53
N GLU A 698 -10.07 -18.00 44.03
CA GLU A 698 -8.61 -18.09 44.11
C GLU A 698 -8.15 -17.98 45.58
N ILE A 699 -8.74 -17.06 46.33
CA ILE A 699 -8.44 -16.84 47.75
C ILE A 699 -8.78 -18.12 48.55
N GLN A 700 -9.98 -18.68 48.34
CA GLN A 700 -10.42 -19.88 49.05
C GLN A 700 -9.61 -21.13 48.69
N ALA A 701 -9.15 -21.26 47.44
CA ALA A 701 -8.30 -22.37 47.02
C ALA A 701 -6.89 -22.33 47.65
N ILE A 702 -6.35 -21.13 47.87
CA ILE A 702 -5.07 -20.96 48.58
C ILE A 702 -5.24 -21.34 50.05
N PHE A 703 -6.32 -20.91 50.70
CA PHE A 703 -6.58 -21.25 52.11
C PHE A 703 -6.84 -22.75 52.32
N ALA A 704 -7.62 -23.38 51.44
CA ALA A 704 -7.87 -24.83 51.49
C ALA A 704 -6.61 -25.69 51.34
N LYS A 705 -5.48 -25.12 50.88
CA LYS A 705 -4.19 -25.80 50.79
C LYS A 705 -3.48 -25.89 52.16
N TYR A 706 -3.76 -24.95 53.08
CA TYR A 706 -3.02 -24.78 54.33
C TYR A 706 -3.87 -24.96 55.59
N ASP A 707 -5.19 -24.84 55.50
CA ASP A 707 -6.15 -25.13 56.56
C ASP A 707 -6.34 -26.66 56.66
N GLN A 708 -5.74 -27.29 57.68
CA GLN A 708 -5.82 -28.73 57.91
C GLN A 708 -6.90 -29.12 58.94
N GLU A 709 -7.36 -28.16 59.74
CA GLU A 709 -8.27 -28.40 60.88
C GLU A 709 -9.73 -27.95 60.62
N GLY A 710 -9.99 -27.20 59.53
CA GLY A 710 -11.33 -26.85 59.07
C GLY A 710 -12.08 -25.88 59.99
N ASP A 711 -11.34 -25.08 60.75
CA ASP A 711 -11.86 -24.04 61.63
C ASP A 711 -11.57 -22.64 61.05
N PRO A 712 -12.33 -21.60 61.46
CA PRO A 712 -12.22 -20.27 60.85
C PRO A 712 -10.99 -19.47 61.31
N GLU A 713 -10.02 -20.07 61.98
CA GLU A 713 -8.83 -19.40 62.52
C GLU A 713 -7.55 -20.20 62.20
N LEU A 714 -6.70 -19.68 61.30
CA LEU A 714 -5.38 -20.28 61.05
C LEU A 714 -4.53 -20.28 62.32
N THR A 715 -4.09 -21.46 62.79
CA THR A 715 -3.21 -21.55 63.96
C THR A 715 -1.83 -20.96 63.65
N GLU A 716 -1.11 -20.53 64.69
CA GLU A 716 0.22 -19.92 64.53
C GLU A 716 1.24 -20.84 63.82
N HIS A 717 1.00 -22.15 63.86
CA HIS A 717 1.77 -23.16 63.12
C HIS A 717 1.43 -23.19 61.62
N GLU A 718 0.15 -23.12 61.24
CA GLU A 718 -0.30 -23.06 59.84
C GLU A 718 0.12 -21.72 59.19
N HIS A 719 0.05 -20.64 59.97
CA HIS A 719 0.54 -19.33 59.56
C HIS A 719 2.05 -19.33 59.31
N GLN A 720 2.83 -20.07 60.10
CA GLN A 720 4.27 -20.20 59.88
C GLN A 720 4.56 -21.06 58.64
N GLN A 721 3.83 -22.16 58.46
CA GLN A 721 3.98 -23.03 57.29
C GLN A 721 3.65 -22.29 55.98
N MET A 722 2.59 -21.48 55.98
CA MET A 722 2.25 -20.65 54.83
C MET A 722 3.34 -19.61 54.53
N ARG A 723 3.93 -18.97 55.55
CA ARG A 723 5.06 -18.05 55.36
C ARG A 723 6.28 -18.74 54.77
N ASP A 724 6.64 -19.91 55.30
CA ASP A 724 7.82 -20.65 54.87
C ASP A 724 7.66 -21.17 53.43
N ASP A 725 6.46 -21.66 53.06
CA ASP A 725 6.16 -22.10 51.70
C ASP A 725 6.13 -20.94 50.70
N LEU A 726 5.59 -19.78 51.10
CA LEU A 726 5.61 -18.57 50.27
C LEU A 726 7.03 -18.00 50.10
N GLU A 727 7.86 -18.06 51.14
CA GLU A 727 9.26 -17.63 51.08
C GLU A 727 10.08 -18.56 50.19
N LYS A 728 9.82 -19.87 50.24
CA LYS A 728 10.42 -20.87 49.35
C LYS A 728 9.98 -20.71 47.89
N GLU A 729 8.69 -20.55 47.62
CA GLU A 729 8.20 -20.27 46.25
C GLU A 729 8.76 -18.95 45.72
N ARG A 730 8.90 -17.93 46.59
CA ARG A 730 9.55 -16.66 46.25
C ARG A 730 11.03 -16.86 45.91
N GLU A 731 11.78 -17.65 46.69
CA GLU A 731 13.17 -18.00 46.40
C GLU A 731 13.32 -18.76 45.07
N ASP A 732 12.43 -19.72 44.80
CA ASP A 732 12.40 -20.47 43.54
C ASP A 732 12.10 -19.57 42.34
N LEU A 733 11.15 -18.63 42.48
CA LEU A 733 10.85 -17.62 41.47
C LEU A 733 12.01 -16.62 41.29
N GLU A 734 12.72 -16.25 42.36
CA GLU A 734 13.92 -15.39 42.28
C GLU A 734 15.10 -16.12 41.64
N LEU A 735 15.26 -17.43 41.86
CA LEU A 735 16.22 -18.31 41.19
C LEU A 735 15.90 -18.44 39.70
N GLU A 736 14.63 -18.68 39.35
CA GLU A 736 14.19 -18.75 37.94
C GLU A 736 14.43 -17.41 37.22
N ARG A 737 14.20 -16.29 37.92
CA ARG A 737 14.44 -14.93 37.44
C ARG A 737 15.93 -14.60 37.24
N ASN A 738 16.80 -15.07 38.13
CA ASN A 738 18.24 -14.83 38.06
C ASN A 738 18.95 -15.73 37.03
N SER A 739 18.39 -16.90 36.73
CA SER A 739 18.92 -17.81 35.70
C SER A 739 18.85 -17.24 34.27
N LEU A 740 18.07 -16.18 34.03
CA LEU A 740 17.85 -15.57 32.71
C LEU A 740 18.70 -14.30 32.45
N THR A 741 19.54 -13.88 33.39
CA THR A 741 20.49 -12.77 33.19
C THR A 741 21.93 -13.26 33.17
N ARG A 742 22.37 -13.79 32.02
CA ARG A 742 23.80 -13.78 31.67
C ARG A 742 23.96 -13.37 30.20
N PRO A 743 24.40 -12.14 29.92
CA PRO A 743 24.84 -11.78 28.58
C PRO A 743 26.13 -12.57 28.28
N SER A 744 26.16 -13.25 27.15
CA SER A 744 27.39 -13.79 26.58
C SER A 744 28.34 -12.64 26.23
N SER A 745 29.28 -12.33 27.12
CA SER A 745 30.43 -11.48 26.82
C SER A 745 31.66 -12.34 26.53
N GLY A 746 32.25 -12.11 25.35
CA GLY A 746 33.67 -12.31 25.07
C GLY A 746 34.21 -13.74 25.05
N ARG A 747 34.17 -14.39 23.87
CA ARG A 747 35.14 -15.44 23.52
C ARG A 747 36.55 -14.81 23.45
N SER A 748 37.43 -15.14 24.38
CA SER A 748 38.86 -15.21 24.13
C SER A 748 39.27 -16.68 23.97
N PHE A 749 40.04 -16.95 22.91
CA PHE A 749 40.56 -18.25 22.51
C PHE A 749 41.34 -18.97 23.62
N PRO A 750 41.37 -20.32 23.62
CA PRO A 750 42.53 -21.06 24.09
C PRO A 750 43.36 -21.58 22.92
N ARG A 751 44.68 -21.38 23.05
CA ARG A 751 45.75 -22.04 22.30
C ARG A 751 45.88 -23.50 22.77
N THR A 752 46.33 -24.32 21.82
CA THR A 752 46.76 -25.72 21.87
C THR A 752 47.98 -26.01 22.76
N GLN A 753 47.98 -27.16 23.45
CA GLN A 753 49.08 -28.14 23.70
C GLN A 753 48.51 -29.29 24.56
N GLU A 754 48.49 -30.56 24.10
CA GLU A 754 49.51 -31.63 24.28
C GLU A 754 49.74 -31.95 25.78
N ASP A 755 49.65 -33.15 26.36
CA ASP A 755 49.78 -34.55 25.91
C ASP A 755 49.25 -35.53 27.01
N SER A 756 49.05 -36.82 26.62
CA SER A 756 49.28 -38.10 27.37
C SER A 756 48.57 -38.36 28.72
N GLU A 757 48.09 -39.55 29.14
CA GLU A 757 48.22 -40.99 28.80
C GLU A 757 47.18 -41.73 29.72
N GLU A 758 46.48 -42.78 29.26
CA GLU A 758 46.53 -44.22 29.72
C GLU A 758 46.24 -44.45 31.24
N ASP A 759 45.49 -45.43 31.77
CA ASP A 759 44.93 -46.73 31.32
C ASP A 759 44.00 -47.30 32.43
N ASP A 760 43.15 -48.29 32.06
CA ASP A 760 42.70 -49.50 32.80
C ASP A 760 41.91 -49.37 34.14
N ASP A 761 40.95 -50.22 34.56
CA ASP A 761 40.55 -51.59 34.22
C ASP A 761 39.13 -51.89 34.77
N GLU A 762 38.48 -52.93 34.24
CA GLU A 762 37.26 -53.56 34.77
C GLU A 762 37.53 -54.36 36.07
N ASP A 763 36.53 -54.48 36.96
CA ASP A 763 35.84 -55.76 37.25
C ASP A 763 35.18 -55.84 38.66
N SER A 764 33.99 -56.48 38.63
CA SER A 764 33.28 -57.33 39.61
C SER A 764 33.09 -56.97 41.12
N GLY A 765 31.82 -57.12 41.58
CA GLY A 765 31.57 -57.75 42.89
C GLY A 765 30.35 -57.37 43.74
N HIS A 766 29.22 -58.07 43.53
CA HIS A 766 28.25 -58.57 44.55
C HIS A 766 27.34 -57.59 45.37
N SER A 767 26.01 -57.64 45.16
CA SER A 767 24.98 -58.38 45.97
C SER A 767 24.39 -57.55 47.13
N SER A 768 23.09 -57.42 47.43
CA SER A 768 21.86 -58.16 47.08
C SER A 768 20.60 -57.46 47.64
N ARG A 769 19.41 -57.92 47.18
CA ARG A 769 18.05 -57.89 47.81
C ARG A 769 17.34 -56.52 47.81
N ARG A 770 16.09 -56.36 47.35
CA ARG A 770 14.89 -57.22 47.50
C ARG A 770 13.82 -56.91 46.42
N ARG A 771 13.14 -57.96 45.93
CA ARG A 771 11.85 -58.02 45.18
C ARG A 771 10.68 -57.43 46.00
N GLY A 772 9.49 -57.08 45.48
CA GLY A 772 8.79 -57.34 44.20
C GLY A 772 7.62 -56.34 44.01
N SER A 773 7.09 -56.09 42.80
CA SER A 773 6.01 -56.83 42.07
C SER A 773 4.72 -56.97 42.91
N SER A 774 3.48 -56.66 42.48
CA SER A 774 2.87 -56.63 41.14
C SER A 774 1.38 -56.18 41.17
N SER A 775 0.88 -55.70 40.01
CA SER A 775 -0.41 -56.01 39.32
C SER A 775 -1.82 -55.60 39.82
N GLY A 776 -2.63 -55.13 38.84
CA GLY A 776 -4.12 -55.20 38.73
C GLY A 776 -4.85 -53.89 39.08
N GLY A 777 -5.84 -53.32 38.38
CA GLY A 777 -6.67 -53.71 37.23
C GLY A 777 -8.16 -53.34 37.48
N VAL A 778 -8.71 -52.39 36.69
CA VAL A 778 -10.13 -52.22 36.23
C VAL A 778 -11.18 -51.37 37.04
N SER A 779 -11.72 -50.33 36.33
CA SER A 779 -13.04 -49.60 36.21
C SER A 779 -14.00 -49.35 37.41
N TYR A 780 -14.90 -48.33 37.49
CA TYR A 780 -15.82 -47.65 36.54
C TYR A 780 -16.52 -46.41 37.23
N GLU A 781 -17.07 -45.46 36.45
CA GLU A 781 -18.14 -44.41 36.70
C GLU A 781 -17.99 -43.34 37.83
N GLU A 782 -18.02 -42.03 37.53
CA GLU A 782 -19.16 -41.07 37.35
C GLU A 782 -19.62 -40.42 38.68
N PHE A 783 -19.58 -39.08 38.79
CA PHE A 783 -20.67 -38.22 39.28
C PHE A 783 -20.29 -36.71 39.26
N GLN A 784 -21.30 -35.92 38.89
CA GLN A 784 -21.42 -34.45 38.97
C GLN A 784 -21.32 -33.92 40.40
N VAL A 785 -20.85 -32.67 40.55
CA VAL A 785 -21.56 -31.56 41.23
C VAL A 785 -21.30 -30.28 40.46
#